data_AF-A0A1W9QIZ6-F1
#
_entry.id   AF-A0A1W9QIZ6-F1
#
_cell.length_a   1.000
_cell.length_b   1.000
_cell.length_c   1.000
_cell.angle_alpha   90.00
_cell.angle_beta   90.00
_cell.angle_gamma   90.00
#
_symmetry.space_group_name_H-M   'P 1'
#
loop_
_entity.id
_entity.type
_entity.pdbx_description
1 polymer ?
#
loop_
_entity_poly.entity_id
_entity_poly.type
_entity_poly.pdbx_seq_one_letter_code
_entity_poly.pdbx_strand_id
1 'polypeptide(L)'
;MRVPPADPDLVRSALRKILRSEYFSRSPQARKFFEYVTEFALSEQGDGLKAYTIGVSALNVNADRSCPETTARMQASRVRRFLTKYYSGPGQNDPLEIRLPTGSYVPVFIERGARQEESRRAPNIPVVLIETFDCMSSEPLDEALCRGLAGRVISHLVPVEGLAVVRPSPHRPVESADFCLTGTLSRAGDAVRITASLEGPDGGKTIWTDRYDIRLDPIDLHVQEDRLAYAIASQIADPVVGAVTRSVGEPSETDPIAGVRAFYRYLRGPSPEALAHAKRMLELRMPDGGGHGQLHAAYACTLLLEQLTFGSGAELLASADAHARSAVLDSPQSSLAHLARALVSYQRRERILARQSALRALDTAGISPFLRAAIGNVLALLGEAEQGISLVTAAFETCPELPRYLRFGECLVELLERNAPARALPLAGEVASVLPLWGHLLEAASLVTLGRPVEARRAASLSLPASGARIPAHRIEKLIRVVVFDEVWAAELLAAAADAGIVAQQTSPAPARFSVAVGSSRRRGSEIPVGIIHSLSGPMALCESHLVNAAMLAIDEINRDGGVLGRPLRPIVEDGASDPNVFAQKAEHLVKNVGVEHIFGCWMSSCRKAVLPAVELEDALLWYPMQYEGLEQSKNVVYTGSCLNQQIEPAVRWAMKQGHTRCLLVGSDYVFPRTAHRLIRGLVESLGGRIVGEFHEPLGQGNFDRVAETIARENPDIVFNTVNGVDNIALFQALGRARVRAATTPVLSFSLSEIELAKLGGQATGHLACWSYFQSFATPENFSLVDRFRSRYGRTEVLSDPVATAYAQVHLFKDVAERIGDVHSAAVRAALPGSEMKLGGETLLVRDNLHIQRRATVGRARSDEQFEIVWRGAQLIEPEPWLGVDQANLVGRELVLEALRALPEMAERTARLETLVSRQRDGRPSLRS
;
A
#
# COMPACT_ATOMS: atom_id res chain seq x y z
N MET A 1 7.92 -42.77 7.02
CA MET A 1 8.55 -44.01 6.51
C MET A 1 10.04 -43.74 6.34
N ARG A 2 10.92 -44.47 7.05
CA ARG A 2 12.39 -44.28 6.95
C ARG A 2 12.85 -44.70 5.55
N VAL A 3 13.40 -43.77 4.77
CA VAL A 3 14.15 -44.09 3.54
C VAL A 3 15.34 -44.95 3.97
N PRO A 4 15.64 -46.08 3.30
CA PRO A 4 16.77 -46.93 3.68
C PRO A 4 18.06 -46.09 3.63
N PRO A 5 19.02 -46.32 4.55
CA PRO A 5 20.26 -45.56 4.53
C PRO A 5 20.97 -45.81 3.19
N ALA A 6 21.38 -44.73 2.54
CA ALA A 6 22.32 -44.78 1.42
C ALA A 6 23.49 -45.70 1.80
N ASP A 7 24.00 -46.49 0.85
CA ASP A 7 25.10 -47.43 1.07
C ASP A 7 26.21 -46.77 1.92
N PRO A 8 26.52 -47.29 3.13
CA PRO A 8 27.51 -46.69 4.03
C PRO A 8 28.86 -46.44 3.36
N ASP A 9 29.25 -47.28 2.39
CA ASP A 9 30.50 -47.10 1.65
C ASP A 9 30.42 -45.95 0.64
N LEU A 10 29.26 -45.71 0.01
CA LEU A 10 29.01 -44.52 -0.80
C LEU A 10 29.04 -43.24 0.05
N VAL A 11 28.44 -43.26 1.24
CA VAL A 11 28.45 -42.12 2.16
C VAL A 11 29.87 -41.79 2.62
N ARG A 12 30.65 -42.80 3.01
CA ARG A 12 32.06 -42.62 3.40
C ARG A 12 32.94 -42.15 2.24
N SER A 13 32.65 -42.58 1.02
CA SER A 13 33.34 -42.12 -0.19
C SER A 13 33.05 -40.64 -0.46
N ALA A 14 31.77 -40.23 -0.40
CA ALA A 14 31.36 -38.84 -0.55
C ALA A 14 31.94 -37.94 0.55
N LEU A 15 31.92 -38.39 1.81
CA LEU A 15 32.52 -37.69 2.94
C LEU A 15 34.02 -37.44 2.72
N ARG A 16 34.79 -38.46 2.31
CA ARG A 16 36.22 -38.32 2.00
C ARG A 16 36.47 -37.30 0.89
N LYS A 17 35.62 -37.27 -0.14
CA LYS A 17 35.71 -36.31 -1.25
C LYS A 17 35.46 -34.88 -0.77
N ILE A 18 34.39 -34.66 0.01
CA ILE A 18 34.03 -33.35 0.57
C ILE A 18 35.11 -32.82 1.52
N LEU A 19 35.63 -33.66 2.41
CA LEU A 19 36.67 -33.27 3.37
C LEU A 19 38.00 -32.86 2.69
N ARG A 20 38.26 -33.35 1.47
CA ARG A 20 39.43 -32.95 0.66
C ARG A 20 39.21 -31.66 -0.13
N SER A 21 37.98 -31.14 -0.21
CA SER A 21 37.69 -29.89 -0.91
C SER A 21 38.36 -28.67 -0.26
N GLU A 22 38.61 -27.63 -1.05
CA GLU A 22 39.25 -26.39 -0.60
C GLU A 22 38.53 -25.72 0.58
N TYR A 23 37.21 -25.89 0.66
CA TYR A 23 36.38 -25.32 1.73
C TYR A 23 36.63 -25.98 3.08
N PHE A 24 36.79 -27.30 3.10
CA PHE A 24 37.00 -28.07 4.32
C PHE A 24 38.49 -28.19 4.69
N SER A 25 39.41 -28.20 3.72
CA SER A 25 40.86 -28.34 3.97
C SER A 25 41.45 -27.21 4.84
N ARG A 26 40.87 -26.00 4.77
CA ARG A 26 41.31 -24.83 5.55
C ARG A 26 40.76 -24.78 6.99
N SER A 27 39.90 -25.72 7.41
CA SER A 27 39.26 -25.68 8.73
C SER A 27 39.29 -27.05 9.43
N PRO A 28 40.34 -27.33 10.24
CA PRO A 28 40.48 -28.62 10.95
C PRO A 28 39.32 -28.96 11.89
N GLN A 29 38.72 -27.95 12.54
CA GLN A 29 37.59 -28.15 13.45
C GLN A 29 36.28 -28.47 12.71
N ALA A 30 36.01 -27.83 11.57
CA ALA A 30 34.83 -28.13 10.76
C ALA A 30 34.91 -29.55 10.15
N ARG A 31 36.12 -30.00 9.80
CA ARG A 31 36.37 -31.38 9.36
C ARG A 31 36.06 -32.40 10.45
N LYS A 32 36.63 -32.22 11.65
CA LYS A 32 36.38 -33.10 12.80
C LYS A 32 34.90 -33.15 13.17
N PHE A 33 34.23 -32.00 13.17
CA PHE A 33 32.79 -31.93 13.37
C PHE A 33 32.04 -32.73 12.31
N PHE A 34 32.29 -32.48 11.03
CA PHE A 34 31.52 -33.08 9.95
C PHE A 34 31.74 -34.59 9.85
N GLU A 35 32.99 -35.04 10.00
CA GLU A 35 33.35 -36.45 10.05
C GLU A 35 32.66 -37.17 11.22
N TYR A 36 32.67 -36.57 12.42
CA TYR A 36 32.03 -37.16 13.58
C TYR A 36 30.51 -37.30 13.43
N VAL A 37 29.81 -36.25 12.97
CA VAL A 37 28.34 -36.32 12.83
C VAL A 37 27.91 -37.27 11.71
N THR A 38 28.70 -37.40 10.64
CA THR A 38 28.43 -38.33 9.53
C THR A 38 28.70 -39.78 9.92
N GLU A 39 29.83 -40.08 10.58
CA GLU A 39 30.10 -41.44 11.07
C GLU A 39 29.13 -41.86 12.18
N PHE A 40 28.73 -40.93 13.06
CA PHE A 40 27.71 -41.23 14.07
C PHE A 40 26.36 -41.61 13.42
N ALA A 41 25.95 -40.87 12.39
CA ALA A 41 24.72 -41.16 11.64
C ALA A 41 24.77 -42.50 10.88
N LEU A 42 25.96 -43.05 10.63
CA LEU A 42 26.16 -44.36 10.00
C LEU A 42 26.25 -45.52 11.02
N SER A 43 26.31 -45.24 12.31
CA SER A 43 26.35 -46.26 13.37
C SER A 43 24.95 -46.56 13.92
N GLU A 44 24.66 -47.81 14.29
CA GLU A 44 23.32 -48.28 14.71
C GLU A 44 22.78 -47.68 16.04
N GLN A 45 23.44 -46.67 16.61
CA GLN A 45 22.96 -45.90 17.76
C GLN A 45 22.12 -44.69 17.31
N GLY A 46 20.98 -44.98 16.69
CA GLY A 46 20.02 -43.99 16.21
C GLY A 46 19.09 -43.47 17.32
N ASP A 47 19.53 -42.46 18.06
CA ASP A 47 18.77 -41.23 18.38
C ASP A 47 19.54 -40.38 19.42
N GLY A 48 19.57 -39.06 19.21
CA GLY A 48 19.96 -38.10 20.26
C GLY A 48 21.37 -37.51 20.22
N LEU A 49 21.87 -37.11 19.04
CA LEU A 49 23.13 -36.36 18.95
C LEU A 49 22.98 -34.94 19.54
N LYS A 50 23.44 -34.74 20.78
CA LYS A 50 23.35 -33.45 21.50
C LYS A 50 24.57 -32.55 21.22
N ALA A 51 24.33 -31.24 21.19
CA ALA A 51 25.36 -30.22 20.96
C ALA A 51 26.55 -30.34 21.94
N TYR A 52 26.28 -30.68 23.20
CA TYR A 52 27.29 -30.88 24.24
C TYR A 52 28.23 -32.04 23.89
N THR A 53 27.67 -33.20 23.51
CA THR A 53 28.44 -34.40 23.13
C THR A 53 29.35 -34.12 21.94
N ILE A 54 28.87 -33.39 20.93
CA ILE A 54 29.68 -33.03 19.77
C ILE A 54 30.82 -32.09 20.18
N GLY A 55 30.55 -31.10 21.03
CA GLY A 55 31.56 -30.17 21.53
C GLY A 55 32.67 -30.85 22.32
N VAL A 56 32.33 -31.82 23.17
CA VAL A 56 33.32 -32.54 24.00
C VAL A 56 34.02 -33.66 23.23
N SER A 57 33.27 -34.52 22.54
CA SER A 57 33.80 -35.75 21.94
C SER A 57 34.35 -35.58 20.52
N ALA A 58 33.83 -34.64 19.73
CA ALA A 58 34.32 -34.39 18.36
C ALA A 58 35.32 -33.24 18.30
N LEU A 59 35.07 -32.18 19.08
CA LEU A 59 35.82 -30.94 19.04
C LEU A 59 36.84 -30.79 20.18
N ASN A 60 36.89 -31.73 21.12
CA ASN A 60 37.77 -31.71 22.30
C ASN A 60 37.69 -30.39 23.09
N VAL A 61 36.51 -29.78 23.17
CA VAL A 61 36.29 -28.56 23.95
C VAL A 61 36.30 -28.92 25.43
N ASN A 62 37.23 -28.34 26.18
CA ASN A 62 37.23 -28.44 27.62
C ASN A 62 36.07 -27.60 28.19
N ALA A 63 35.07 -28.29 28.76
CA ALA A 63 33.85 -27.69 29.30
C ALA A 63 34.11 -26.70 30.45
N ASP A 64 35.27 -26.78 31.13
CA ASP A 64 35.65 -25.87 32.21
C ASP A 64 36.18 -24.52 31.68
N ARG A 65 36.55 -24.44 30.39
CA ARG A 65 37.16 -23.24 29.77
C ARG A 65 36.28 -22.60 28.69
N SER A 66 35.37 -23.33 28.07
CA SER A 66 34.53 -22.83 26.97
C SER A 66 33.26 -23.64 26.82
N CYS A 67 32.16 -23.01 26.37
CA CYS A 67 30.88 -23.67 26.18
C CYS A 67 30.92 -24.63 24.96
N PRO A 68 30.82 -25.96 25.16
CA PRO A 68 30.89 -26.95 24.07
C PRO A 68 29.75 -26.82 23.06
N GLU A 69 28.56 -26.45 23.53
CA GLU A 69 27.35 -26.33 22.71
C GLU A 69 27.40 -25.15 21.74
N THR A 70 27.94 -24.02 22.19
CA THR A 70 28.13 -22.83 21.35
C THR A 70 29.13 -23.12 20.23
N THR A 71 30.21 -23.85 20.55
CA THR A 71 31.22 -24.27 19.58
C THR A 71 30.64 -25.25 18.56
N ALA A 72 29.84 -26.23 18.99
CA ALA A 72 29.14 -27.16 18.10
C ALA A 72 28.15 -26.47 17.16
N ARG A 73 27.36 -25.50 17.65
CA ARG A 73 26.44 -24.69 16.82
C ARG A 73 27.17 -23.85 15.77
N MET A 74 28.30 -23.26 16.15
CA MET A 74 29.15 -22.48 15.24
C MET A 74 29.69 -23.37 14.11
N GLN A 75 30.23 -24.55 14.44
CA GLN A 75 30.75 -25.48 13.45
C GLN A 75 29.64 -26.05 12.56
N ALA A 76 28.46 -26.36 13.11
CA ALA A 76 27.30 -26.79 12.32
C ALA A 76 26.90 -25.75 11.26
N SER A 77 26.83 -24.47 11.65
CA SER A 77 26.51 -23.37 10.73
C SER A 77 27.59 -23.21 9.64
N ARG A 78 28.85 -23.38 10.00
CA ARG A 78 29.98 -23.30 9.07
C ARG A 78 30.00 -24.48 8.08
N VAL A 79 29.75 -25.70 8.56
CA VAL A 79 29.65 -26.91 7.71
C VAL A 79 28.48 -26.80 6.74
N ARG A 80 27.30 -26.31 7.17
CA ARG A 80 26.17 -26.04 6.26
C ARG A 80 26.58 -25.12 5.11
N ARG A 81 27.23 -24.00 5.43
CA ARG A 81 27.71 -23.04 4.42
C ARG A 81 28.74 -23.66 3.47
N PHE A 82 29.63 -24.52 3.97
CA PHE A 82 30.61 -25.21 3.13
C PHE A 82 29.97 -26.26 2.22
N LEU A 83 28.98 -27.01 2.72
CA LEU A 83 28.22 -27.97 1.90
C LEU A 83 27.46 -27.27 0.79
N THR A 84 26.79 -26.14 1.08
CA THR A 84 26.14 -25.33 0.04
C THR A 84 27.14 -24.92 -1.04
N LYS A 85 28.32 -24.38 -0.66
CA LYS A 85 29.35 -23.99 -1.64
C LYS A 85 29.94 -25.16 -2.42
N TYR A 86 30.08 -26.32 -1.78
CA TYR A 86 30.60 -27.53 -2.41
C TYR A 86 29.62 -28.06 -3.47
N TYR A 87 28.34 -28.20 -3.12
CA TYR A 87 27.31 -28.72 -4.03
C TYR A 87 26.83 -27.72 -5.09
N SER A 88 27.06 -26.41 -4.89
CA SER A 88 26.90 -25.39 -5.93
C SER A 88 28.12 -25.25 -6.85
N GLY A 89 29.17 -26.06 -6.66
CA GLY A 89 30.39 -26.02 -7.47
C GLY A 89 30.95 -27.42 -7.74
N PRO A 90 32.08 -27.82 -7.13
CA PRO A 90 32.80 -29.05 -7.48
C PRO A 90 32.01 -30.35 -7.24
N GLY A 91 30.97 -30.32 -6.38
CA GLY A 91 30.11 -31.46 -6.08
C GLY A 91 28.76 -31.46 -6.80
N GLN A 92 28.52 -30.58 -7.78
CA GLN A 92 27.22 -30.42 -8.44
C GLN A 92 26.69 -31.73 -9.05
N ASN A 93 27.60 -32.55 -9.58
CA ASN A 93 27.31 -33.83 -10.24
C ASN A 93 27.64 -35.04 -9.35
N ASP A 94 27.83 -34.85 -8.04
CA ASP A 94 28.09 -35.97 -7.15
C ASP A 94 26.83 -36.85 -7.01
N PRO A 95 26.96 -38.18 -7.10
CA PRO A 95 25.82 -39.11 -7.08
C PRO A 95 25.19 -39.23 -5.68
N LEU A 96 25.76 -38.57 -4.66
CA LEU A 96 25.25 -38.55 -3.31
C LEU A 96 25.44 -37.15 -2.70
N GLU A 97 24.34 -36.57 -2.22
CA GLU A 97 24.34 -35.31 -1.49
C GLU A 97 24.19 -35.56 0.02
N ILE A 98 25.14 -35.05 0.81
CA ILE A 98 25.08 -35.04 2.28
C ILE A 98 24.58 -33.68 2.73
N ARG A 99 23.36 -33.63 3.30
CA ARG A 99 22.77 -32.41 3.86
C ARG A 99 22.84 -32.41 5.38
N LEU A 100 23.07 -31.25 5.98
CA LEU A 100 22.97 -31.05 7.43
C LEU A 100 21.84 -30.05 7.74
N PRO A 101 20.60 -30.52 8.04
CA PRO A 101 19.44 -29.64 8.23
C PRO A 101 19.63 -28.59 9.33
N THR A 102 18.98 -27.43 9.19
CA THR A 102 18.95 -26.41 10.25
C THR A 102 18.17 -26.96 11.46
N GLY A 103 18.70 -26.75 12.68
CA GLY A 103 18.10 -27.30 13.90
C GLY A 103 18.45 -28.76 14.22
N SER A 104 19.06 -29.50 13.29
CA SER A 104 19.55 -30.87 13.51
C SER A 104 21.07 -30.98 13.35
N TYR A 105 21.67 -31.93 14.08
CA TYR A 105 23.06 -32.34 13.90
C TYR A 105 23.21 -33.67 13.16
N VAL A 106 22.10 -34.34 12.84
CA VAL A 106 22.10 -35.60 12.10
C VAL A 106 22.03 -35.29 10.60
N PRO A 107 23.06 -35.67 9.81
CA PRO A 107 23.04 -35.48 8.37
C PRO A 107 22.05 -36.42 7.66
N VAL A 108 21.53 -35.97 6.52
CA VAL A 108 20.63 -36.72 5.62
C VAL A 108 21.37 -37.00 4.32
N PHE A 109 21.31 -38.25 3.85
CA PHE A 109 21.98 -38.70 2.64
C PHE A 109 20.98 -38.84 1.49
N ILE A 110 21.25 -38.23 0.34
CA ILE A 110 20.35 -38.19 -0.81
C ILE A 110 21.08 -38.71 -2.04
N GLU A 111 20.69 -39.88 -2.56
CA GLU A 111 21.23 -40.42 -3.81
C GLU A 111 20.68 -39.66 -5.03
N ARG A 112 21.59 -39.22 -5.91
CA ARG A 112 21.35 -38.44 -7.12
C ARG A 112 21.80 -39.26 -8.34
N GLY A 113 20.95 -40.20 -8.77
CA GLY A 113 21.10 -40.84 -10.09
C GLY A 113 20.82 -42.34 -10.15
N ALA A 114 19.54 -42.70 -10.27
CA ALA A 114 19.04 -43.91 -10.95
C ALA A 114 17.51 -43.90 -10.97
N ARG A 115 16.92 -42.92 -11.68
CA ARG A 115 15.50 -42.88 -12.12
C ARG A 115 15.21 -41.74 -13.11
N GLN A 116 16.25 -41.26 -13.80
CA GLN A 116 16.13 -40.35 -14.92
C GLN A 116 16.13 -41.17 -16.22
N GLU A 117 15.06 -41.92 -16.51
CA GLU A 117 14.76 -42.32 -17.90
C GLU A 117 13.36 -42.92 -18.12
N GLU A 118 12.63 -43.37 -17.07
CA GLU A 118 11.29 -43.97 -17.25
C GLU A 118 10.09 -43.12 -16.74
N SER A 119 10.26 -41.85 -16.41
CA SER A 119 9.12 -40.95 -16.13
C SER A 119 9.43 -39.50 -16.52
N ARG A 120 9.33 -39.19 -17.82
CA ARG A 120 9.46 -37.83 -18.37
C ARG A 120 8.11 -37.11 -18.51
N ARG A 121 7.10 -37.47 -17.72
CA ARG A 121 5.98 -36.58 -17.39
C ARG A 121 6.04 -36.33 -15.90
N ALA A 122 6.23 -35.08 -15.48
CA ALA A 122 5.71 -34.69 -14.19
C ALA A 122 4.21 -34.98 -14.25
N PRO A 123 3.67 -35.93 -13.46
CA PRO A 123 2.26 -36.22 -13.54
C PRO A 123 1.53 -34.91 -13.17
N ASN A 124 0.62 -34.46 -14.02
CA ASN A 124 -0.37 -33.40 -13.77
C ASN A 124 -0.08 -31.90 -14.07
N ILE A 125 1.03 -31.47 -14.71
CA ILE A 125 1.15 -30.07 -15.17
C ILE A 125 0.69 -29.96 -16.64
N PRO A 126 -0.40 -29.21 -16.94
CA PRO A 126 -0.87 -29.02 -18.31
C PRO A 126 0.15 -28.26 -19.18
N VAL A 127 0.43 -28.78 -20.37
CA VAL A 127 1.32 -28.17 -21.36
C VAL A 127 0.52 -27.53 -22.49
N VAL A 128 0.66 -26.22 -22.69
CA VAL A 128 0.01 -25.46 -23.76
C VAL A 128 1.02 -25.12 -24.86
N LEU A 129 0.77 -25.62 -26.06
CA LEU A 129 1.44 -25.23 -27.28
C LEU A 129 0.81 -23.94 -27.83
N ILE A 130 1.64 -22.93 -28.13
CA ILE A 130 1.20 -21.70 -28.78
C ILE A 130 1.75 -21.70 -30.22
N GLU A 131 0.86 -21.82 -31.20
CA GLU A 131 1.21 -21.68 -32.61
C GLU A 131 1.27 -20.21 -33.03
N THR A 132 1.88 -19.95 -34.18
CA THR A 132 1.81 -18.63 -34.81
C THR A 132 0.39 -18.37 -35.28
N PHE A 133 -0.07 -17.12 -35.13
CA PHE A 133 -1.36 -16.72 -35.67
C PHE A 133 -1.22 -16.55 -37.20
N ASP A 134 -2.18 -17.07 -37.95
CA ASP A 134 -2.20 -17.00 -39.41
C ASP A 134 -2.78 -15.65 -39.86
N CYS A 135 -1.99 -14.87 -40.61
CA CYS A 135 -2.43 -13.60 -41.17
C CYS A 135 -3.05 -13.78 -42.56
N MET A 136 -4.35 -13.53 -42.67
CA MET A 136 -5.11 -13.57 -43.94
C MET A 136 -5.19 -12.19 -44.61
N SER A 137 -4.43 -11.21 -44.12
CA SER A 137 -4.34 -9.84 -44.63
C SER A 137 -2.92 -9.54 -45.12
N SER A 138 -2.79 -8.75 -46.19
CA SER A 138 -1.50 -8.29 -46.73
C SER A 138 -1.12 -6.87 -46.27
N GLU A 139 -1.83 -6.33 -45.29
CA GLU A 139 -1.62 -4.99 -44.76
C GLU A 139 -0.48 -4.99 -43.73
N PRO A 140 0.53 -4.09 -43.83
CA PRO A 140 1.73 -4.14 -42.98
C PRO A 140 1.44 -4.10 -41.48
N LEU A 141 0.40 -3.36 -41.08
CA LEU A 141 0.00 -3.21 -39.68
C LEU A 141 -0.64 -4.50 -39.12
N ASP A 142 -1.44 -5.18 -39.94
CA ASP A 142 -2.10 -6.44 -39.62
C ASP A 142 -1.06 -7.55 -39.46
N GLU A 143 -0.09 -7.61 -40.38
CA GLU A 143 1.02 -8.56 -40.28
C GLU A 143 1.92 -8.30 -39.05
N ALA A 144 2.15 -7.03 -38.70
CA ALA A 144 2.93 -6.67 -37.52
C ALA A 144 2.26 -7.16 -36.24
N LEU A 145 0.95 -6.93 -36.10
CA LEU A 145 0.16 -7.46 -34.99
C LEU A 145 0.20 -8.99 -34.94
N CYS A 146 0.03 -9.66 -36.09
CA CYS A 146 0.00 -11.12 -36.18
C CYS A 146 1.33 -11.76 -35.75
N ARG A 147 2.47 -11.16 -36.14
CA ARG A 147 3.81 -11.60 -35.74
C ARG A 147 4.08 -11.43 -34.24
N GLY A 148 3.57 -10.36 -33.63
CA GLY A 148 3.79 -10.05 -32.21
C GLY A 148 2.91 -10.84 -31.25
N LEU A 149 1.66 -11.12 -31.66
CA LEU A 149 0.61 -11.62 -30.77
C LEU A 149 0.95 -12.94 -30.06
N ALA A 150 1.48 -13.93 -30.78
CA ALA A 150 1.86 -15.22 -30.17
C ALA A 150 2.94 -15.04 -29.09
N GLY A 151 3.96 -14.22 -29.36
CA GLY A 151 5.01 -13.90 -28.40
C GLY A 151 4.47 -13.18 -27.16
N ARG A 152 3.51 -12.28 -27.35
CA ARG A 152 2.86 -11.56 -26.26
C ARG A 152 1.97 -12.46 -25.40
N VAL A 153 1.18 -13.35 -26.01
CA VAL A 153 0.40 -14.36 -25.28
C VAL A 153 1.31 -15.24 -24.43
N ILE A 154 2.43 -15.72 -25.00
CA ILE A 154 3.43 -16.50 -24.23
C ILE A 154 3.94 -15.70 -23.03
N SER A 155 4.23 -14.40 -23.19
CA SER A 155 4.73 -13.56 -22.09
C SER A 155 3.75 -13.43 -20.91
N HIS A 156 2.44 -13.50 -21.19
CA HIS A 156 1.38 -13.48 -20.19
C HIS A 156 1.12 -14.85 -19.55
N LEU A 157 1.37 -15.95 -20.27
CA LEU A 157 1.15 -17.31 -19.79
C LEU A 157 2.32 -17.90 -18.97
N VAL A 158 3.56 -17.53 -19.29
CA VAL A 158 4.76 -18.05 -18.59
C VAL A 158 4.73 -17.81 -17.07
N PRO A 159 4.26 -16.66 -16.56
CA PRO A 159 4.15 -16.42 -15.12
C PRO A 159 3.05 -17.22 -14.41
N VAL A 160 2.18 -17.94 -15.14
CA VAL A 160 1.06 -18.68 -14.54
C VAL A 160 1.56 -19.94 -13.85
N GLU A 161 1.43 -19.99 -12.52
CA GLU A 161 1.86 -21.12 -11.71
C GLU A 161 1.04 -22.39 -12.04
N GLY A 162 1.73 -23.51 -12.24
CA GLY A 162 1.07 -24.79 -12.56
C GLY A 162 0.66 -24.95 -14.03
N LEU A 163 1.19 -24.12 -14.93
CA LEU A 163 1.04 -24.20 -16.38
C LEU A 163 2.42 -24.27 -17.04
N ALA A 164 2.58 -25.11 -18.07
CA ALA A 164 3.78 -25.12 -18.91
C ALA A 164 3.44 -24.61 -20.31
N VAL A 165 4.29 -23.75 -20.86
CA VAL A 165 4.08 -23.15 -22.20
C VAL A 165 5.20 -23.57 -23.12
N VAL A 166 4.85 -24.06 -24.31
CA VAL A 166 5.81 -24.48 -25.34
C VAL A 166 5.49 -23.81 -26.68
N ARG A 167 6.52 -23.64 -27.52
CA ARG A 167 6.38 -23.09 -28.87
C ARG A 167 6.98 -24.06 -29.89
N PRO A 168 6.48 -24.10 -31.14
CA PRO A 168 7.11 -24.83 -32.21
C PRO A 168 8.56 -24.37 -32.41
N SER A 169 9.50 -25.31 -32.55
CA SER A 169 10.90 -25.03 -32.88
C SER A 169 11.35 -25.91 -34.04
N PRO A 170 11.95 -25.33 -35.10
CA PRO A 170 12.41 -26.10 -36.26
C PRO A 170 13.53 -27.11 -35.93
N HIS A 171 14.20 -26.95 -34.79
CA HIS A 171 15.31 -27.80 -34.36
C HIS A 171 14.94 -28.87 -33.32
N ARG A 172 13.70 -28.86 -32.82
CA ARG A 172 13.22 -29.83 -31.84
C ARG A 172 11.70 -30.00 -31.99
N PRO A 173 11.21 -31.12 -32.55
CA PRO A 173 9.78 -31.38 -32.62
C PRO A 173 9.19 -31.39 -31.20
N VAL A 174 8.02 -30.78 -31.03
CA VAL A 174 7.29 -30.78 -29.75
C VAL A 174 6.64 -32.16 -29.61
N GLU A 175 7.20 -33.03 -28.77
CA GLU A 175 6.80 -34.44 -28.70
C GLU A 175 5.45 -34.68 -27.98
N SER A 176 4.94 -33.74 -27.17
CA SER A 176 3.64 -33.87 -26.50
C SER A 176 3.18 -32.55 -25.86
N ALA A 177 2.12 -31.94 -26.40
CA ALA A 177 1.38 -30.86 -25.74
C ALA A 177 -0.04 -31.34 -25.41
N ASP A 178 -0.59 -30.92 -24.27
CA ASP A 178 -1.95 -31.28 -23.84
C ASP A 178 -2.99 -30.30 -24.41
N PHE A 179 -2.58 -29.09 -24.79
CA PHE A 179 -3.45 -28.09 -25.38
C PHE A 179 -2.72 -27.38 -26.52
N CYS A 180 -3.45 -26.96 -27.54
CA CYS A 180 -2.90 -26.19 -28.65
C CYS A 180 -3.72 -24.92 -28.88
N LEU A 181 -3.08 -23.74 -28.80
CA LEU A 181 -3.68 -22.46 -29.14
C LEU A 181 -3.30 -22.09 -30.57
N THR A 182 -4.31 -21.96 -31.42
CA THR A 182 -4.20 -21.47 -32.78
C THR A 182 -5.02 -20.20 -32.94
N GLY A 183 -4.75 -19.43 -33.99
CA GLY A 183 -5.56 -18.26 -34.28
C GLY A 183 -5.38 -17.74 -35.69
N THR A 184 -6.39 -17.02 -36.16
CA THR A 184 -6.41 -16.41 -37.48
C THR A 184 -6.70 -14.93 -37.34
N LEU A 185 -6.06 -14.12 -38.17
CA LEU A 185 -6.26 -12.68 -38.28
C LEU A 185 -6.76 -12.37 -39.70
N SER A 186 -7.89 -11.69 -39.81
CA SER A 186 -8.45 -11.28 -41.10
C SER A 186 -8.96 -9.83 -41.03
N ARG A 187 -8.85 -9.09 -42.13
CA ARG A 187 -9.41 -7.74 -42.20
C ARG A 187 -10.89 -7.78 -42.57
N ALA A 188 -11.71 -7.05 -41.83
CA ALA A 188 -13.14 -6.95 -42.01
C ALA A 188 -13.56 -5.47 -42.04
N GLY A 189 -13.45 -4.85 -43.22
CA GLY A 189 -13.70 -3.41 -43.40
C GLY A 189 -12.57 -2.56 -42.81
N ASP A 190 -12.92 -1.65 -41.91
CA ASP A 190 -11.99 -0.77 -41.17
C ASP A 190 -11.44 -1.41 -39.89
N ALA A 191 -11.87 -2.63 -39.56
CA ALA A 191 -11.46 -3.37 -38.37
C ALA A 191 -10.69 -4.64 -38.75
N VAL A 192 -9.88 -5.11 -37.81
CA VAL A 192 -9.21 -6.41 -37.85
C VAL A 192 -9.95 -7.37 -36.92
N ARG A 193 -10.23 -8.55 -37.46
CA ARG A 193 -10.86 -9.66 -36.75
C ARG A 193 -9.83 -10.71 -36.41
N ILE A 194 -9.67 -10.98 -35.12
CA ILE A 194 -8.85 -12.05 -34.59
C ILE A 194 -9.77 -13.13 -34.04
N THR A 195 -9.59 -14.36 -34.50
CA THR A 195 -10.25 -15.55 -33.94
C THR A 195 -9.18 -16.42 -33.30
N ALA A 196 -9.29 -16.69 -32.01
CA ALA A 196 -8.39 -17.59 -31.28
C ALA A 196 -9.15 -18.85 -30.86
N SER A 197 -8.49 -20.01 -30.93
CA SER A 197 -9.08 -21.31 -30.64
C SER A 197 -8.11 -22.18 -29.87
N LEU A 198 -8.59 -22.82 -28.80
CA LEU A 198 -7.82 -23.74 -27.98
C LEU A 198 -8.35 -25.16 -28.19
N GLU A 199 -7.48 -26.07 -28.60
CA GLU A 199 -7.75 -27.50 -28.70
C GLU A 199 -7.38 -28.21 -27.40
N GLY A 200 -8.18 -29.23 -27.04
CA GLY A 200 -7.99 -30.03 -25.83
C GLY A 200 -7.05 -31.24 -25.99
N PRO A 201 -6.79 -31.96 -24.89
CA PRO A 201 -5.80 -33.05 -24.82
C PRO A 201 -6.13 -34.29 -25.64
N ASP A 202 -7.39 -34.46 -26.03
CA ASP A 202 -7.84 -35.59 -26.83
C ASP A 202 -7.56 -35.42 -28.34
N GLY A 203 -6.98 -34.29 -28.76
CA GLY A 203 -6.64 -33.95 -30.15
C GLY A 203 -7.87 -33.67 -31.04
N GLY A 204 -7.87 -32.55 -31.76
CA GLY A 204 -8.90 -32.25 -32.77
C GLY A 204 -10.27 -31.80 -32.25
N LYS A 205 -10.44 -31.59 -30.93
CA LYS A 205 -11.63 -30.96 -30.35
C LYS A 205 -11.29 -29.58 -29.79
N THR A 206 -11.86 -28.54 -30.39
CA THR A 206 -11.82 -27.18 -29.86
C THR A 206 -12.63 -27.09 -28.56
N ILE A 207 -11.98 -26.72 -27.47
CA ILE A 207 -12.57 -26.59 -26.12
C ILE A 207 -12.87 -25.13 -25.73
N TRP A 208 -12.26 -24.17 -26.44
CA TRP A 208 -12.52 -22.75 -26.30
C TRP A 208 -12.26 -22.05 -27.63
N THR A 209 -13.08 -21.07 -27.95
CA THR A 209 -12.87 -20.17 -29.08
C THR A 209 -13.44 -18.82 -28.72
N ASP A 210 -12.77 -17.75 -29.16
CA ASP A 210 -13.29 -16.40 -29.00
C ASP A 210 -12.85 -15.51 -30.17
N ARG A 211 -13.58 -14.41 -30.35
CA ARG A 211 -13.43 -13.48 -31.45
C ARG A 211 -13.32 -12.05 -30.94
N TYR A 212 -12.32 -11.35 -31.48
CA TYR A 212 -12.01 -9.97 -31.15
C TYR A 212 -12.05 -9.14 -32.44
N ASP A 213 -12.91 -8.12 -32.47
CA ASP A 213 -12.97 -7.13 -33.54
C ASP A 213 -12.36 -5.81 -33.03
N ILE A 214 -11.23 -5.40 -33.60
CA ILE A 214 -10.49 -4.20 -33.17
C ILE A 214 -10.16 -3.27 -34.33
N ARG A 215 -10.28 -1.97 -34.12
CA ARG A 215 -9.74 -0.96 -35.04
C ARG A 215 -8.31 -0.63 -34.64
N LEU A 216 -7.37 -0.90 -35.55
CA LEU A 216 -5.95 -0.70 -35.25
C LEU A 216 -5.58 0.77 -35.29
N ASP A 217 -4.85 1.21 -34.28
CA ASP A 217 -4.20 2.52 -34.24
C ASP A 217 -2.68 2.32 -34.36
N PRO A 218 -2.01 2.89 -35.38
CA PRO A 218 -0.57 2.79 -35.54
C PRO A 218 0.25 3.30 -34.34
N ILE A 219 -0.27 4.30 -33.60
CA ILE A 219 0.41 4.89 -32.44
C ILE A 219 0.32 3.94 -31.25
N ASP A 220 -0.84 3.31 -31.04
CA ASP A 220 -1.13 2.47 -29.87
C ASP A 220 -1.06 0.97 -30.16
N LEU A 221 -0.53 0.55 -31.32
CA LEU A 221 -0.52 -0.86 -31.75
C LEU A 221 0.02 -1.82 -30.68
N HIS A 222 1.10 -1.43 -29.98
CA HIS A 222 1.71 -2.25 -28.94
C HIS A 222 0.81 -2.40 -27.70
N VAL A 223 0.06 -1.35 -27.36
CA VAL A 223 -0.92 -1.36 -26.25
C VAL A 223 -2.11 -2.22 -26.64
N GLN A 224 -2.57 -2.11 -27.88
CA GLN A 224 -3.67 -2.93 -28.42
C GLN A 224 -3.28 -4.41 -28.49
N GLU A 225 -2.06 -4.73 -28.94
CA GLU A 225 -1.49 -6.08 -28.95
C GLU A 225 -1.43 -6.67 -27.54
N ASP A 226 -0.90 -5.93 -26.56
CA ASP A 226 -0.78 -6.40 -25.18
C ASP A 226 -2.16 -6.65 -24.54
N ARG A 227 -3.12 -5.76 -24.77
CA ARG A 227 -4.50 -5.91 -24.29
C ARG A 227 -5.17 -7.15 -24.87
N LEU A 228 -4.99 -7.40 -26.16
CA LEU A 228 -5.52 -8.58 -26.84
C LEU A 228 -4.88 -9.86 -26.32
N ALA A 229 -3.54 -9.87 -26.19
CA ALA A 229 -2.80 -11.00 -25.65
C ALA A 229 -3.20 -11.32 -24.21
N TYR A 230 -3.37 -10.29 -23.38
CA TYR A 230 -3.88 -10.41 -22.02
C TYR A 230 -5.28 -11.03 -22.00
N ALA A 231 -6.22 -10.53 -22.83
CA ALA A 231 -7.58 -11.06 -22.89
C ALA A 231 -7.61 -12.55 -23.26
N ILE A 232 -6.84 -12.95 -24.29
CA ILE A 232 -6.71 -14.36 -24.71
C ILE A 232 -6.11 -15.19 -23.57
N ALA A 233 -4.98 -14.75 -22.99
CA ALA A 233 -4.30 -15.47 -21.91
C ALA A 233 -5.19 -15.66 -20.67
N SER A 234 -5.89 -14.61 -20.25
CA SER A 234 -6.83 -14.65 -19.12
C SER A 234 -7.94 -15.69 -19.32
N GLN A 235 -8.55 -15.75 -20.51
CA GLN A 235 -9.65 -16.68 -20.76
C GLN A 235 -9.21 -18.14 -20.84
N ILE A 236 -7.96 -18.41 -21.27
CA ILE A 236 -7.45 -19.78 -21.36
C ILE A 236 -6.82 -20.27 -20.04
N ALA A 237 -6.14 -19.39 -19.29
CA ALA A 237 -5.25 -19.78 -18.20
C ALA A 237 -5.58 -19.19 -16.83
N ASP A 238 -6.70 -18.48 -16.66
CA ASP A 238 -7.15 -18.11 -15.31
C ASP A 238 -7.26 -19.36 -14.40
N PRO A 239 -6.75 -19.28 -13.16
CA PRO A 239 -6.66 -20.44 -12.26
C PRO A 239 -8.02 -20.96 -11.76
N VAL A 240 -9.11 -20.20 -11.92
CA VAL A 240 -10.46 -20.58 -11.48
C VAL A 240 -11.35 -20.89 -12.66
N VAL A 241 -11.39 -19.98 -13.64
CA VAL A 241 -12.30 -20.05 -14.79
C VAL A 241 -11.64 -20.36 -16.12
N GLY A 242 -10.31 -20.37 -16.24
CA GLY A 242 -9.62 -20.55 -17.52
C GLY A 242 -9.95 -21.86 -18.22
N ALA A 243 -10.04 -21.85 -19.56
CA ALA A 243 -10.38 -23.02 -20.37
C ALA A 243 -9.53 -24.26 -20.06
N VAL A 244 -8.21 -24.09 -19.89
CA VAL A 244 -7.29 -25.17 -19.50
C VAL A 244 -7.71 -25.76 -18.16
N THR A 245 -7.93 -24.92 -17.15
CA THR A 245 -8.36 -25.32 -15.80
C THR A 245 -9.71 -26.05 -15.81
N ARG A 246 -10.61 -25.73 -16.74
CA ARG A 246 -11.90 -26.42 -16.88
C ARG A 246 -11.78 -27.79 -17.53
N SER A 247 -10.77 -27.99 -18.36
CA SER A 247 -10.56 -29.23 -19.12
C SER A 247 -9.62 -30.23 -18.45
N VAL A 248 -8.85 -29.80 -17.44
CA VAL A 248 -8.06 -30.71 -16.61
C VAL A 248 -8.98 -31.50 -15.68
N GLY A 249 -8.86 -32.84 -15.68
CA GLY A 249 -9.66 -33.75 -14.87
C GLY A 249 -9.46 -33.63 -13.35
N GLU A 250 -10.07 -34.55 -12.60
CA GLU A 250 -9.88 -34.61 -11.14
C GLU A 250 -8.41 -34.89 -10.80
N PRO A 251 -7.84 -34.21 -9.78
CA PRO A 251 -6.45 -34.41 -9.45
C PRO A 251 -6.36 -35.78 -8.77
N SER A 252 -5.36 -36.58 -9.14
CA SER A 252 -5.06 -37.74 -8.31
C SER A 252 -4.81 -37.26 -6.88
N GLU A 253 -5.22 -38.05 -5.88
CA GLU A 253 -4.87 -37.74 -4.49
C GLU A 253 -3.37 -37.52 -4.32
N THR A 254 -2.54 -38.15 -5.15
CA THR A 254 -1.07 -38.05 -5.16
C THR A 254 -0.51 -36.74 -5.72
N ASP A 255 -1.33 -35.86 -6.32
CA ASP A 255 -0.91 -34.59 -6.91
C ASP A 255 -0.57 -33.55 -5.82
N PRO A 256 0.65 -32.95 -5.82
CA PRO A 256 1.09 -31.97 -4.82
C PRO A 256 0.18 -30.74 -4.67
N ILE A 257 -0.55 -30.36 -5.72
CA ILE A 257 -1.46 -29.18 -5.73
C ILE A 257 -2.94 -29.57 -5.80
N ALA A 258 -3.28 -30.84 -5.56
CA ALA A 258 -4.65 -31.36 -5.62
C ALA A 258 -5.63 -30.54 -4.77
N GLY A 259 -5.23 -30.16 -3.55
CA GLY A 259 -6.05 -29.36 -2.65
C GLY A 259 -6.35 -27.96 -3.18
N VAL A 260 -5.36 -27.29 -3.79
CA VAL A 260 -5.56 -25.96 -4.41
C VAL A 260 -6.50 -26.06 -5.60
N ARG A 261 -6.36 -27.09 -6.44
CA ARG A 261 -7.27 -27.34 -7.58
C ARG A 261 -8.70 -27.62 -7.12
N ALA A 262 -8.87 -28.40 -6.05
CA ALA A 262 -10.18 -28.65 -5.45
C ALA A 262 -10.81 -27.34 -4.92
N PHE A 263 -10.01 -26.46 -4.30
CA PHE A 263 -10.46 -25.13 -3.87
C PHE A 263 -10.89 -24.25 -5.06
N TYR A 264 -10.13 -24.20 -6.15
CA TYR A 264 -10.52 -23.44 -7.35
C TYR A 264 -11.79 -23.98 -8.01
N ARG A 265 -12.02 -25.31 -8.00
CA ARG A 265 -13.31 -25.86 -8.46
C ARG A 265 -14.46 -25.42 -7.57
N TYR A 266 -14.28 -25.44 -6.25
CA TYR A 266 -15.28 -24.90 -5.32
C TYR A 266 -15.61 -23.43 -5.65
N LEU A 267 -14.61 -22.58 -5.92
CA LEU A 267 -14.86 -21.18 -6.27
C LEU A 267 -15.67 -21.02 -7.57
N ARG A 268 -15.59 -21.96 -8.51
CA ARG A 268 -16.37 -21.94 -9.75
C ARG A 268 -17.81 -22.38 -9.55
N GLY A 269 -18.04 -23.39 -8.70
CA GLY A 269 -19.34 -23.95 -8.40
C GLY A 269 -19.44 -24.27 -6.91
N PRO A 270 -19.71 -23.27 -6.05
CA PRO A 270 -19.67 -23.47 -4.62
C PRO A 270 -20.84 -24.32 -4.15
N SER A 271 -20.52 -25.39 -3.44
CA SER A 271 -21.48 -26.24 -2.72
C SER A 271 -20.89 -26.68 -1.38
N PRO A 272 -21.71 -27.07 -0.40
CA PRO A 272 -21.22 -27.63 0.86
C PRO A 272 -20.34 -28.86 0.66
N GLU A 273 -20.69 -29.74 -0.29
CA GLU A 273 -19.92 -30.94 -0.61
C GLU A 273 -18.57 -30.60 -1.24
N ALA A 274 -18.55 -29.63 -2.16
CA ALA A 274 -17.33 -29.15 -2.81
C ALA A 274 -16.40 -28.45 -1.81
N LEU A 275 -16.94 -27.65 -0.87
CA LEU A 275 -16.17 -27.01 0.20
C LEU A 275 -15.55 -28.05 1.14
N ALA A 276 -16.35 -29.03 1.57
CA ALA A 276 -15.87 -30.12 2.42
C ALA A 276 -14.81 -30.97 1.72
N HIS A 277 -14.98 -31.24 0.42
CA HIS A 277 -13.97 -31.95 -0.39
C HIS A 277 -12.68 -31.14 -0.51
N ALA A 278 -12.75 -29.84 -0.85
CA ALA A 278 -11.59 -28.97 -0.93
C ALA A 278 -10.82 -28.91 0.40
N LYS A 279 -11.53 -28.75 1.52
CA LYS A 279 -10.95 -28.75 2.86
C LYS A 279 -10.20 -30.06 3.15
N ARG A 280 -10.83 -31.22 2.93
CA ARG A 280 -10.19 -32.54 3.14
C ARG A 280 -8.92 -32.70 2.30
N MET A 281 -8.97 -32.29 1.02
CA MET A 281 -7.82 -32.40 0.12
C MET A 281 -6.67 -31.48 0.53
N LEU A 282 -6.96 -30.29 1.06
CA LEU A 282 -5.97 -29.37 1.60
C LEU A 282 -5.34 -29.94 2.88
N GLU A 283 -6.14 -30.49 3.81
CA GLU A 283 -5.67 -31.07 5.07
C GLU A 283 -4.77 -32.29 4.86
N LEU A 284 -5.13 -33.19 3.95
CA LEU A 284 -4.32 -34.38 3.60
C LEU A 284 -2.93 -34.03 3.08
N ARG A 285 -2.74 -32.81 2.58
CA ARG A 285 -1.50 -32.35 1.93
C ARG A 285 -0.79 -31.25 2.73
N MET A 286 -1.31 -30.86 3.89
CA MET A 286 -0.61 -29.95 4.79
C MET A 286 0.64 -30.63 5.35
N PRO A 287 1.85 -30.11 5.07
CA PRO A 287 3.08 -30.72 5.55
C PRO A 287 3.29 -30.43 7.05
N ASP A 288 3.94 -31.37 7.77
CA ASP A 288 4.36 -31.20 9.18
C ASP A 288 5.48 -30.14 9.37
N GLY A 289 5.89 -29.47 8.29
CA GLY A 289 6.83 -28.34 8.27
C GLY A 289 6.61 -27.48 7.02
N GLY A 290 6.75 -26.15 7.15
CA GLY A 290 6.39 -25.17 6.12
C GLY A 290 7.08 -25.33 4.75
N GLY A 291 6.59 -24.58 3.75
CA GLY A 291 7.13 -24.58 2.38
C GLY A 291 6.12 -24.70 1.24
N HIS A 292 4.81 -24.50 1.49
CA HIS A 292 3.77 -24.59 0.46
C HIS A 292 2.76 -23.44 0.58
N GLY A 293 3.20 -22.21 0.24
CA GLY A 293 2.41 -21.00 0.47
C GLY A 293 1.03 -20.98 -0.21
N GLN A 294 0.88 -21.59 -1.39
CA GLN A 294 -0.43 -21.72 -2.05
C GLN A 294 -1.41 -22.62 -1.29
N LEU A 295 -0.94 -23.74 -0.70
CA LEU A 295 -1.79 -24.61 0.12
C LEU A 295 -2.25 -23.88 1.39
N HIS A 296 -1.34 -23.15 2.03
CA HIS A 296 -1.67 -22.29 3.16
C HIS A 296 -2.69 -21.20 2.79
N ALA A 297 -2.53 -20.55 1.63
CA ALA A 297 -3.45 -19.52 1.16
C ALA A 297 -4.85 -20.07 0.88
N ALA A 298 -4.94 -21.16 0.11
CA ALA A 298 -6.19 -21.82 -0.23
C ALA A 298 -6.91 -22.34 1.03
N TYR A 299 -6.17 -22.89 1.99
CA TYR A 299 -6.75 -23.35 3.25
C TYR A 299 -7.24 -22.20 4.13
N ALA A 300 -6.48 -21.10 4.25
CA ALA A 300 -6.95 -19.91 4.95
C ALA A 300 -8.27 -19.38 4.36
N CYS A 301 -8.36 -19.25 3.03
CA CYS A 301 -9.60 -18.85 2.36
C CYS A 301 -10.74 -19.85 2.63
N THR A 302 -10.46 -21.16 2.59
CA THR A 302 -11.44 -22.22 2.87
C THR A 302 -12.00 -22.10 4.30
N LEU A 303 -11.15 -21.84 5.29
CA LEU A 303 -11.57 -21.63 6.69
C LEU A 303 -12.46 -20.39 6.85
N LEU A 304 -12.14 -19.29 6.16
CA LEU A 304 -12.98 -18.09 6.16
C LEU A 304 -14.35 -18.35 5.52
N LEU A 305 -14.39 -19.09 4.41
CA LEU A 305 -15.64 -19.48 3.75
C LEU A 305 -16.48 -20.43 4.61
N GLU A 306 -15.84 -21.35 5.34
CA GLU A 306 -16.50 -22.21 6.31
C GLU A 306 -17.10 -21.40 7.46
N GLN A 307 -16.38 -20.40 7.97
CA GLN A 307 -16.90 -19.48 8.98
C GLN A 307 -18.13 -18.71 8.48
N LEU A 308 -18.12 -18.25 7.23
CA LEU A 308 -19.25 -17.57 6.59
C LEU A 308 -20.45 -18.50 6.35
N THR A 309 -20.21 -19.79 6.14
CA THR A 309 -21.25 -20.78 5.85
C THR A 309 -21.87 -21.38 7.12
N PHE A 310 -21.08 -21.63 8.18
CA PHE A 310 -21.50 -22.41 9.35
C PHE A 310 -21.46 -21.64 10.70
N GLY A 311 -20.82 -20.47 10.78
CA GLY A 311 -20.92 -19.54 11.92
C GLY A 311 -20.03 -19.81 13.16
N SER A 312 -19.08 -20.74 13.10
CA SER A 312 -18.07 -21.01 14.14
C SER A 312 -16.88 -20.03 14.03
N GLY A 313 -16.83 -19.01 14.89
CA GLY A 313 -16.06 -17.78 14.57
C GLY A 313 -14.60 -17.68 15.02
N ALA A 314 -14.29 -17.92 16.29
CA ALA A 314 -13.02 -17.45 16.86
C ALA A 314 -11.82 -18.37 16.52
N GLU A 315 -12.00 -19.68 16.64
CA GLU A 315 -10.93 -20.66 16.39
C GLU A 315 -10.58 -20.78 14.91
N LEU A 316 -11.59 -20.71 14.02
CA LEU A 316 -11.38 -20.74 12.57
C LEU A 316 -10.65 -19.48 12.09
N LEU A 317 -10.99 -18.29 12.58
CA LEU A 317 -10.31 -17.05 12.21
C LEU A 317 -8.85 -17.01 12.69
N ALA A 318 -8.57 -17.52 13.89
CA ALA A 318 -7.20 -17.63 14.40
C ALA A 318 -6.36 -18.59 13.55
N SER A 319 -6.92 -19.74 13.18
CA SER A 319 -6.28 -20.70 12.28
C SER A 319 -6.05 -20.08 10.89
N ALA A 320 -7.07 -19.42 10.32
CA ALA A 320 -6.95 -18.74 9.03
C ALA A 320 -5.85 -17.66 9.05
N ASP A 321 -5.70 -16.90 10.13
CA ASP A 321 -4.60 -15.92 10.28
C ASP A 321 -3.23 -16.57 10.31
N ALA A 322 -3.07 -17.68 11.02
CA ALA A 322 -1.82 -18.43 11.04
C ALA A 322 -1.45 -18.93 9.63
N HIS A 323 -2.41 -19.54 8.92
CA HIS A 323 -2.19 -20.01 7.55
C HIS A 323 -1.94 -18.85 6.57
N ALA A 324 -2.67 -17.74 6.65
CA ALA A 324 -2.47 -16.59 5.77
C ALA A 324 -1.07 -15.95 5.97
N ARG A 325 -0.58 -15.87 7.21
CA ARG A 325 0.79 -15.40 7.50
C ARG A 325 1.85 -16.35 6.93
N SER A 326 1.69 -17.65 7.14
CA SER A 326 2.58 -18.66 6.55
C SER A 326 2.56 -18.61 5.02
N ALA A 327 1.40 -18.39 4.41
CA ALA A 327 1.27 -18.25 2.97
C ALA A 327 2.10 -17.09 2.40
N VAL A 328 2.03 -15.92 3.03
CA VAL A 328 2.79 -14.73 2.62
C VAL A 328 4.29 -14.93 2.85
N LEU A 329 4.69 -15.61 3.94
CA LEU A 329 6.08 -15.92 4.23
C LEU A 329 6.69 -16.91 3.21
N ASP A 330 5.95 -17.98 2.89
CA ASP A 330 6.41 -19.03 1.98
C ASP A 330 6.31 -18.61 0.50
N SER A 331 5.37 -17.75 0.15
CA SER A 331 5.08 -17.34 -1.23
C SER A 331 4.76 -15.84 -1.32
N PRO A 332 5.75 -14.95 -1.12
CA PRO A 332 5.54 -13.50 -1.03
C PRO A 332 5.09 -12.84 -2.34
N GLN A 333 5.18 -13.54 -3.47
CA GLN A 333 4.68 -13.07 -4.77
C GLN A 333 3.33 -13.69 -5.15
N SER A 334 2.72 -14.51 -4.28
CA SER A 334 1.44 -15.13 -4.56
C SER A 334 0.29 -14.17 -4.28
N SER A 335 -0.48 -13.82 -5.32
CA SER A 335 -1.69 -13.01 -5.17
C SER A 335 -2.72 -13.67 -4.26
N LEU A 336 -2.86 -15.00 -4.32
CA LEU A 336 -3.77 -15.73 -3.45
C LEU A 336 -3.37 -15.63 -1.97
N ALA A 337 -2.07 -15.64 -1.66
CA ALA A 337 -1.57 -15.47 -0.29
C ALA A 337 -1.90 -14.07 0.27
N HIS A 338 -1.70 -13.03 -0.54
CA HIS A 338 -2.04 -11.66 -0.15
C HIS A 338 -3.54 -11.42 -0.08
N LEU A 339 -4.34 -12.05 -0.95
CA LEU A 339 -5.81 -12.02 -0.86
C LEU A 339 -6.30 -12.71 0.42
N ALA A 340 -5.74 -13.88 0.77
CA ALA A 340 -6.03 -14.55 2.03
C ALA A 340 -5.69 -13.65 3.23
N ARG A 341 -4.54 -12.98 3.21
CA ARG A 341 -4.14 -12.01 4.23
C ARG A 341 -5.11 -10.84 4.32
N ALA A 342 -5.54 -10.30 3.18
CA ALA A 342 -6.51 -9.20 3.10
C ALA A 342 -7.85 -9.58 3.72
N LEU A 343 -8.40 -10.75 3.37
CA LEU A 343 -9.67 -11.26 3.89
C LEU A 343 -9.61 -11.54 5.39
N VAL A 344 -8.52 -12.13 5.88
CA VAL A 344 -8.31 -12.33 7.33
C VAL A 344 -8.23 -10.99 8.05
N SER A 345 -7.39 -10.06 7.59
CA SER A 345 -7.23 -8.76 8.24
C SER A 345 -8.52 -7.95 8.21
N TYR A 346 -9.32 -8.07 7.15
CA TYR A 346 -10.65 -7.49 7.08
C TYR A 346 -11.56 -8.02 8.20
N GLN A 347 -11.65 -9.35 8.35
CA GLN A 347 -12.45 -9.96 9.43
C GLN A 347 -11.92 -9.65 10.83
N ARG A 348 -10.61 -9.43 10.98
CA ARG A 348 -9.97 -9.02 12.24
C ARG A 348 -10.10 -7.53 12.55
N ARG A 349 -10.81 -6.76 11.71
CA ARG A 349 -10.96 -5.30 11.84
C ARG A 349 -9.65 -4.51 11.67
N GLU A 350 -8.65 -5.10 11.04
CA GLU A 350 -7.34 -4.50 10.76
C GLU A 350 -7.36 -3.78 9.39
N ARG A 351 -8.17 -2.71 9.25
CA ARG A 351 -8.47 -2.06 7.94
C ARG A 351 -7.24 -1.69 7.12
N ILE A 352 -6.22 -1.09 7.76
CA ILE A 352 -4.99 -0.68 7.09
C ILE A 352 -4.28 -1.89 6.48
N LEU A 353 -4.13 -2.96 7.26
CA LEU A 353 -3.45 -4.17 6.82
C LEU A 353 -4.26 -4.94 5.77
N ALA A 354 -5.59 -4.93 5.90
CA ALA A 354 -6.49 -5.50 4.91
C ALA A 354 -6.32 -4.80 3.56
N ARG A 355 -6.31 -3.46 3.56
CA ARG A 355 -6.09 -2.64 2.37
C ARG A 355 -4.72 -2.88 1.76
N GLN A 356 -3.65 -2.81 2.54
CA GLN A 356 -2.29 -3.06 2.08
C GLN A 356 -2.14 -4.44 1.44
N SER A 357 -2.73 -5.46 2.07
CA SER A 357 -2.70 -6.84 1.55
C SER A 357 -3.53 -6.98 0.27
N ALA A 358 -4.68 -6.30 0.16
CA ALA A 358 -5.49 -6.29 -1.07
C ALA A 358 -4.75 -5.62 -2.24
N LEU A 359 -4.10 -4.48 -2.01
CA LEU A 359 -3.30 -3.81 -3.04
C LEU A 359 -2.10 -4.68 -3.47
N ARG A 360 -1.44 -5.34 -2.50
CA ARG A 360 -0.35 -6.26 -2.84
C ARG A 360 -0.82 -7.49 -3.61
N ALA A 361 -2.01 -8.00 -3.30
CA ALA A 361 -2.65 -9.04 -4.08
C ALA A 361 -2.95 -8.58 -5.51
N LEU A 362 -3.32 -7.30 -5.70
CA LEU A 362 -3.60 -6.72 -7.01
C LEU A 362 -2.34 -6.62 -7.87
N ASP A 363 -1.24 -6.13 -7.29
CA ASP A 363 0.07 -6.03 -7.96
C ASP A 363 0.57 -7.38 -8.48
N THR A 364 0.18 -8.47 -7.80
CA THR A 364 0.64 -9.83 -8.09
C THR A 364 -0.42 -10.68 -8.78
N ALA A 365 -1.60 -10.14 -9.08
CA ALA A 365 -2.75 -10.90 -9.63
C ALA A 365 -2.51 -11.48 -11.03
N GLY A 366 -1.43 -11.09 -11.70
CA GLY A 366 -1.02 -11.61 -13.00
C GLY A 366 -2.13 -11.45 -14.03
N ILE A 367 -2.52 -12.53 -14.70
CA ILE A 367 -3.59 -12.52 -15.71
C ILE A 367 -4.99 -12.85 -15.18
N SER A 368 -5.18 -13.09 -13.88
CA SER A 368 -6.45 -13.62 -13.37
C SER A 368 -7.53 -12.54 -13.24
N PRO A 369 -8.64 -12.58 -14.01
CA PRO A 369 -9.77 -11.70 -13.79
C PRO A 369 -10.53 -12.09 -12.50
N PHE A 370 -10.54 -13.38 -12.13
CA PHE A 370 -11.17 -13.84 -10.90
C PHE A 370 -10.55 -13.16 -9.66
N LEU A 371 -9.22 -13.22 -9.54
CA LEU A 371 -8.53 -12.61 -8.40
C LEU A 371 -8.73 -11.09 -8.37
N ARG A 372 -8.68 -10.42 -9.53
CA ARG A 372 -8.99 -8.98 -9.63
C ARG A 372 -10.38 -8.64 -9.12
N ALA A 373 -11.41 -9.40 -9.53
CA ALA A 373 -12.77 -9.19 -9.06
C ALA A 373 -12.88 -9.46 -7.55
N ALA A 374 -12.27 -10.53 -7.04
CA ALA A 374 -12.27 -10.84 -5.60
C ALA A 374 -11.60 -9.73 -4.78
N ILE A 375 -10.47 -9.19 -5.25
CA ILE A 375 -9.78 -8.05 -4.63
C ILE A 375 -10.66 -6.79 -4.70
N GLY A 376 -11.31 -6.54 -5.85
CA GLY A 376 -12.26 -5.44 -6.02
C GLY A 376 -13.40 -5.48 -5.01
N ASN A 377 -13.93 -6.67 -4.70
CA ASN A 377 -14.92 -6.84 -3.63
C ASN A 377 -14.36 -6.46 -2.25
N VAL A 378 -13.13 -6.87 -1.93
CA VAL A 378 -12.49 -6.50 -0.66
C VAL A 378 -12.29 -4.98 -0.57
N LEU A 379 -11.86 -4.32 -1.65
CA LEU A 379 -11.69 -2.87 -1.69
C LEU A 379 -13.03 -2.13 -1.56
N ALA A 380 -14.09 -2.61 -2.22
CA ALA A 380 -15.43 -2.06 -2.06
C ALA A 380 -15.91 -2.16 -0.60
N LEU A 381 -15.70 -3.31 0.05
CA LEU A 381 -16.02 -3.51 1.47
C LEU A 381 -15.16 -2.66 2.42
N LEU A 382 -13.97 -2.23 2.00
CA LEU A 382 -13.10 -1.29 2.70
C LEU A 382 -13.48 0.18 2.45
N GLY A 383 -14.55 0.47 1.70
CA GLY A 383 -15.01 1.82 1.39
C GLY A 383 -14.33 2.46 0.17
N GLU A 384 -13.56 1.70 -0.60
CA GLU A 384 -12.98 2.14 -1.89
C GLU A 384 -13.89 1.69 -3.04
N ALA A 385 -15.16 2.11 -2.98
CA ALA A 385 -16.23 1.62 -3.85
C ALA A 385 -15.95 1.79 -5.35
N GLU A 386 -15.56 2.99 -5.79
CA GLU A 386 -15.29 3.27 -7.21
C GLU A 386 -14.16 2.40 -7.78
N GLN A 387 -13.06 2.26 -7.03
CA GLN A 387 -11.94 1.43 -7.45
C GLN A 387 -12.34 -0.06 -7.45
N GLY A 388 -13.01 -0.51 -6.39
CA GLY A 388 -13.46 -1.89 -6.26
C GLY A 388 -14.40 -2.32 -7.38
N ILE A 389 -15.42 -1.50 -7.68
CA ILE A 389 -16.38 -1.77 -8.75
C ILE A 389 -15.72 -1.71 -10.12
N SER A 390 -14.82 -0.75 -10.35
CA SER A 390 -14.09 -0.66 -11.62
C SER A 390 -13.29 -1.94 -11.92
N LEU A 391 -12.66 -2.52 -10.88
CA LEU A 391 -11.94 -3.79 -11.00
C LEU A 391 -12.86 -4.97 -11.31
N VAL A 392 -14.02 -5.05 -10.63
CA VAL A 392 -15.01 -6.10 -10.89
C VAL A 392 -15.55 -5.98 -12.31
N THR A 393 -15.93 -4.78 -12.75
CA THR A 393 -16.45 -4.53 -14.09
C THR A 393 -15.43 -4.89 -15.17
N ALA A 394 -14.19 -4.41 -15.05
CA ALA A 394 -13.13 -4.74 -16.00
C ALA A 394 -12.85 -6.26 -16.07
N ALA A 395 -12.96 -6.96 -14.94
CA ALA A 395 -12.79 -8.41 -14.89
C ALA A 395 -13.90 -9.14 -15.67
N PHE A 396 -15.16 -8.72 -15.54
CA PHE A 396 -16.28 -9.29 -16.28
C PHE A 396 -16.29 -8.91 -17.76
N GLU A 397 -15.79 -7.72 -18.13
CA GLU A 397 -15.57 -7.35 -19.53
C GLU A 397 -14.52 -8.25 -20.19
N THR A 398 -13.49 -8.65 -19.45
CA THR A 398 -12.44 -9.57 -19.93
C THR A 398 -12.93 -11.02 -19.96
N CYS A 399 -13.70 -11.44 -18.95
CA CYS A 399 -14.19 -12.81 -18.81
C CYS A 399 -15.66 -12.80 -18.35
N PRO A 400 -16.62 -12.83 -19.30
CA PRO A 400 -18.05 -12.82 -18.99
C PRO A 400 -18.54 -14.06 -18.21
N GLU A 401 -17.77 -15.15 -18.26
CA GLU A 401 -18.03 -16.44 -17.58
C GLU A 401 -17.64 -16.44 -16.09
N LEU A 402 -17.17 -15.32 -15.55
CA LEU A 402 -16.86 -15.22 -14.12
C LEU A 402 -18.09 -15.54 -13.26
N PRO A 403 -17.89 -16.19 -12.08
CA PRO A 403 -18.99 -16.49 -11.18
C PRO A 403 -19.73 -15.23 -10.75
N ARG A 404 -21.05 -15.26 -10.91
CA ARG A 404 -21.94 -14.11 -10.72
C ARG A 404 -21.94 -13.56 -9.29
N TYR A 405 -21.60 -14.38 -8.30
CA TYR A 405 -21.45 -13.92 -6.91
C TYR A 405 -20.33 -12.88 -6.72
N LEU A 406 -19.38 -12.75 -7.65
CA LEU A 406 -18.34 -11.71 -7.59
C LEU A 406 -18.91 -10.29 -7.80
N ARG A 407 -20.19 -10.16 -8.15
CA ARG A 407 -20.93 -8.88 -8.17
C ARG A 407 -21.43 -8.46 -6.77
N PHE A 408 -21.10 -9.21 -5.73
CA PHE A 408 -21.57 -8.94 -4.35
C PHE A 408 -21.26 -7.52 -3.85
N GLY A 409 -20.01 -7.06 -3.99
CA GLY A 409 -19.60 -5.73 -3.58
C GLY A 409 -20.29 -4.62 -4.37
N GLU A 410 -20.47 -4.81 -5.68
CA GLU A 410 -21.24 -3.89 -6.53
C GLU A 410 -22.70 -3.82 -6.08
N CYS A 411 -23.33 -4.95 -5.79
CA CYS A 411 -24.69 -5.01 -5.27
C CYS A 411 -24.83 -4.26 -3.94
N LEU A 412 -23.87 -4.40 -3.02
CA LEU A 412 -23.86 -3.70 -1.73
C LEU A 412 -23.75 -2.19 -1.91
N VAL A 413 -22.81 -1.72 -2.74
CA VAL A 413 -22.60 -0.29 -3.00
C VAL A 413 -23.81 0.32 -3.69
N GLU A 414 -24.37 -0.33 -4.71
CA GLU A 414 -25.58 0.15 -5.38
C GLU A 414 -26.76 0.27 -4.40
N LEU A 415 -26.91 -0.68 -3.47
CA LEU A 415 -28.00 -0.67 -2.50
C LEU A 415 -27.80 0.36 -1.38
N LEU A 416 -26.65 0.38 -0.74
CA LEU A 416 -26.42 1.06 0.55
C LEU A 416 -25.71 2.41 0.40
N GLU A 417 -24.82 2.56 -0.58
CA GLU A 417 -24.08 3.81 -0.79
C GLU A 417 -24.78 4.71 -1.80
N ARG A 418 -25.13 4.15 -2.96
CA ARG A 418 -25.75 4.89 -4.07
C ARG A 418 -27.28 4.99 -3.94
N ASN A 419 -27.87 4.28 -2.97
CA ASN A 419 -29.31 4.20 -2.74
C ASN A 419 -30.11 3.94 -4.04
N ALA A 420 -29.61 3.02 -4.86
CA ALA A 420 -30.12 2.64 -6.16
C ALA A 420 -30.63 1.19 -6.15
N PRO A 421 -31.69 0.86 -5.37
CA PRO A 421 -32.16 -0.51 -5.20
C PRO A 421 -32.68 -1.15 -6.49
N ALA A 422 -33.08 -0.35 -7.49
CA ALA A 422 -33.46 -0.84 -8.82
C ALA A 422 -32.27 -1.42 -9.61
N ARG A 423 -31.05 -0.91 -9.37
CA ARG A 423 -29.80 -1.44 -9.94
C ARG A 423 -29.25 -2.61 -9.12
N ALA A 424 -29.42 -2.57 -7.80
CA ALA A 424 -29.00 -3.65 -6.91
C ALA A 424 -29.84 -4.93 -7.09
N LEU A 425 -31.14 -4.82 -7.33
CA LEU A 425 -32.05 -5.99 -7.43
C LEU A 425 -31.61 -7.07 -8.45
N PRO A 426 -31.28 -6.76 -9.73
CA PRO A 426 -30.79 -7.77 -10.66
C PRO A 426 -29.45 -8.38 -10.23
N LEU A 427 -28.55 -7.58 -9.64
CA LEU A 427 -27.27 -8.06 -9.10
C LEU A 427 -27.49 -9.02 -7.92
N ALA A 428 -28.47 -8.74 -7.05
CA ALA A 428 -28.83 -9.61 -5.94
C ALA A 428 -29.35 -10.97 -6.43
N GLY A 429 -30.14 -10.99 -7.51
CA GLY A 429 -30.57 -12.24 -8.17
C GLY A 429 -29.40 -13.04 -8.75
N GLU A 430 -28.43 -12.35 -9.37
CA GLU A 430 -27.17 -12.95 -9.83
C GLU A 430 -26.38 -13.59 -8.69
N VAL A 431 -26.24 -12.89 -7.55
CA VAL A 431 -25.60 -13.43 -6.34
C VAL A 431 -26.39 -14.61 -5.77
N ALA A 432 -27.72 -14.55 -5.75
CA ALA A 432 -28.59 -15.59 -5.17
C ALA A 432 -28.48 -16.93 -5.89
N SER A 433 -28.16 -16.92 -7.19
CA SER A 433 -27.96 -18.13 -7.99
C SER A 433 -26.79 -19.01 -7.50
N VAL A 434 -25.85 -18.43 -6.74
CA VAL A 434 -24.62 -19.11 -6.30
C VAL A 434 -24.38 -19.01 -4.79
N LEU A 435 -24.77 -17.91 -4.14
CA LEU A 435 -24.75 -17.71 -2.68
C LEU A 435 -26.17 -17.37 -2.18
N PRO A 436 -27.07 -18.37 -2.05
CA PRO A 436 -28.50 -18.13 -1.83
C PRO A 436 -28.81 -17.29 -0.59
N LEU A 437 -28.09 -17.51 0.52
CA LEU A 437 -28.30 -16.73 1.74
C LEU A 437 -28.06 -15.22 1.52
N TRP A 438 -26.93 -14.87 0.91
CA TRP A 438 -26.54 -13.47 0.70
C TRP A 438 -27.34 -12.82 -0.42
N GLY A 439 -27.54 -13.53 -1.54
CA GLY A 439 -28.31 -12.99 -2.65
C GLY A 439 -29.77 -12.75 -2.28
N HIS A 440 -30.44 -13.69 -1.59
CA HIS A 440 -31.81 -13.47 -1.15
C HIS A 440 -31.94 -12.42 -0.03
N LEU A 441 -30.91 -12.25 0.82
CA LEU A 441 -30.87 -11.15 1.79
C LEU A 441 -30.80 -9.78 1.08
N LEU A 442 -29.92 -9.64 0.09
CA LEU A 442 -29.77 -8.42 -0.71
C LEU A 442 -30.99 -8.15 -1.61
N GLU A 443 -31.60 -9.21 -2.13
CA GLU A 443 -32.84 -9.15 -2.92
C GLU A 443 -34.01 -8.67 -2.05
N ALA A 444 -34.18 -9.28 -0.87
CA ALA A 444 -35.18 -8.85 0.09
C ALA A 444 -34.97 -7.40 0.52
N ALA A 445 -33.73 -7.00 0.81
CA ALA A 445 -33.41 -5.63 1.17
C ALA A 445 -33.72 -4.64 0.04
N SER A 446 -33.33 -4.96 -1.20
CA SER A 446 -33.65 -4.16 -2.39
C SER A 446 -35.17 -4.02 -2.59
N LEU A 447 -35.94 -5.09 -2.40
CA LEU A 447 -37.40 -5.08 -2.51
C LEU A 447 -38.09 -4.29 -1.40
N VAL A 448 -37.56 -4.30 -0.17
CA VAL A 448 -38.06 -3.44 0.92
C VAL A 448 -37.86 -1.96 0.57
N THR A 449 -36.67 -1.57 0.14
CA THR A 449 -36.37 -0.17 -0.25
C THR A 449 -37.21 0.29 -1.45
N LEU A 450 -37.58 -0.62 -2.35
CA LEU A 450 -38.49 -0.35 -3.47
C LEU A 450 -39.98 -0.32 -3.08
N GLY A 451 -40.34 -0.54 -1.81
CA GLY A 451 -41.74 -0.56 -1.36
C GLY A 451 -42.51 -1.81 -1.80
N ARG A 452 -41.84 -2.95 -2.00
CA ARG A 452 -42.42 -4.24 -2.43
C ARG A 452 -42.36 -5.31 -1.32
N PRO A 453 -42.98 -5.09 -0.13
CA PRO A 453 -42.78 -5.93 1.06
C PRO A 453 -43.33 -7.36 0.94
N VAL A 454 -44.32 -7.61 0.08
CA VAL A 454 -44.85 -8.96 -0.16
C VAL A 454 -43.81 -9.81 -0.89
N GLU A 455 -43.14 -9.22 -1.88
CA GLU A 455 -42.09 -9.88 -2.64
C GLU A 455 -40.82 -10.03 -1.81
N ALA A 456 -40.48 -9.03 -0.99
CA ALA A 456 -39.38 -9.10 -0.05
C ALA A 456 -39.54 -10.28 0.94
N ARG A 457 -40.74 -10.49 1.49
CA ARG A 457 -41.04 -11.64 2.36
C ARG A 457 -40.93 -12.98 1.62
N ARG A 458 -41.23 -13.01 0.33
CA ARG A 458 -41.07 -14.22 -0.50
C ARG A 458 -39.59 -14.51 -0.76
N ALA A 459 -38.80 -13.52 -1.17
CA ALA A 459 -37.35 -13.66 -1.32
C ALA A 459 -36.69 -14.08 0.00
N ALA A 460 -37.07 -13.44 1.10
CA ALA A 460 -36.67 -13.81 2.47
C ALA A 460 -36.97 -15.28 2.80
N SER A 461 -38.14 -15.80 2.45
CA SER A 461 -38.50 -17.20 2.71
C SER A 461 -37.63 -18.21 1.94
N LEU A 462 -37.05 -17.81 0.79
CA LEU A 462 -36.15 -18.63 -0.02
C LEU A 462 -34.71 -18.66 0.52
N SER A 463 -34.35 -17.71 1.39
CA SER A 463 -33.05 -17.70 2.09
C SER A 463 -32.93 -18.76 3.20
N LEU A 464 -34.04 -19.43 3.55
CA LEU A 464 -34.10 -20.44 4.60
C LEU A 464 -33.76 -21.85 4.05
N PRO A 465 -33.06 -22.71 4.82
CA PRO A 465 -32.76 -24.07 4.39
C PRO A 465 -34.03 -24.87 4.05
N ALA A 466 -33.92 -25.80 3.09
CA ALA A 466 -35.02 -26.67 2.64
C ALA A 466 -35.71 -27.50 3.75
N SER A 467 -35.08 -27.60 4.93
CA SER A 467 -35.65 -28.22 6.13
C SER A 467 -36.70 -27.35 6.85
N GLY A 468 -36.94 -26.11 6.42
CA GLY A 468 -37.87 -25.18 7.05
C GLY A 468 -37.38 -24.62 8.40
N ALA A 469 -36.16 -24.95 8.82
CA ALA A 469 -35.57 -24.45 10.05
C ALA A 469 -35.17 -22.98 9.89
N ARG A 470 -35.77 -22.08 10.68
CA ARG A 470 -35.36 -20.66 10.74
C ARG A 470 -33.89 -20.59 11.18
N ILE A 471 -33.03 -19.96 10.38
CA ILE A 471 -31.70 -19.55 10.86
C ILE A 471 -31.95 -18.58 12.03
N PRO A 472 -31.40 -18.84 13.23
CA PRO A 472 -31.65 -17.96 14.37
C PRO A 472 -31.24 -16.52 14.06
N ALA A 473 -32.10 -15.55 14.37
CA ALA A 473 -31.90 -14.11 14.13
C ALA A 473 -30.50 -13.62 14.53
N HIS A 474 -29.99 -14.04 15.69
CA HIS A 474 -28.66 -13.69 16.18
C HIS A 474 -27.51 -14.19 15.29
N ARG A 475 -27.69 -15.27 14.52
CA ARG A 475 -26.67 -15.76 13.58
C ARG A 475 -26.61 -14.90 12.33
N ILE A 476 -27.77 -14.48 11.80
CA ILE A 476 -27.85 -13.57 10.65
C ILE A 476 -27.25 -12.22 11.04
N GLU A 477 -27.57 -11.72 12.23
CA GLU A 477 -26.96 -10.50 12.77
C GLU A 477 -25.44 -10.60 12.86
N LYS A 478 -24.94 -11.67 13.46
CA LYS A 478 -23.50 -11.91 13.56
C LYS A 478 -22.84 -11.99 12.17
N LEU A 479 -23.50 -12.62 11.20
CA LEU A 479 -22.98 -12.79 9.86
C LEU A 479 -22.93 -11.46 9.08
N ILE A 480 -23.99 -10.65 9.14
CA ILE A 480 -24.02 -9.29 8.55
C ILE A 480 -22.87 -8.47 9.12
N ARG A 481 -22.70 -8.47 10.45
CA ARG A 481 -21.63 -7.72 11.12
C ARG A 481 -20.23 -8.22 10.77
N VAL A 482 -20.05 -9.51 10.45
CA VAL A 482 -18.74 -10.06 10.03
C VAL A 482 -18.38 -9.64 8.61
N VAL A 483 -19.36 -9.60 7.69
CA VAL A 483 -19.10 -9.31 6.28
C VAL A 483 -19.17 -7.82 5.95
N VAL A 484 -20.07 -7.08 6.59
CA VAL A 484 -20.25 -5.64 6.39
C VAL A 484 -19.63 -4.92 7.58
N PHE A 485 -18.48 -4.29 7.34
CA PHE A 485 -17.73 -3.58 8.38
C PHE A 485 -18.41 -2.27 8.77
N ASP A 486 -18.99 -1.56 7.82
CA ASP A 486 -19.64 -0.28 8.07
C ASP A 486 -20.90 -0.49 8.93
N GLU A 487 -20.91 0.12 10.12
CA GLU A 487 -22.00 -0.06 11.09
C GLU A 487 -23.32 0.53 10.60
N VAL A 488 -23.28 1.53 9.71
CA VAL A 488 -24.47 2.09 9.07
C VAL A 488 -25.02 1.09 8.05
N TRP A 489 -24.18 0.58 7.15
CA TRP A 489 -24.58 -0.43 6.17
C TRP A 489 -25.08 -1.73 6.83
N ALA A 490 -24.42 -2.16 7.91
CA ALA A 490 -24.84 -3.31 8.69
C ALA A 490 -26.21 -3.05 9.35
N ALA A 491 -26.42 -1.87 9.93
CA ALA A 491 -27.71 -1.50 10.52
C ALA A 491 -28.84 -1.40 9.49
N GLU A 492 -28.58 -0.84 8.31
CA GLU A 492 -29.54 -0.74 7.22
C GLU A 492 -29.94 -2.11 6.68
N LEU A 493 -28.96 -3.00 6.44
CA LEU A 493 -29.24 -4.39 6.05
C LEU A 493 -30.01 -5.15 7.14
N LEU A 494 -29.71 -4.91 8.43
CA LEU A 494 -30.44 -5.51 9.53
C LEU A 494 -31.89 -5.01 9.62
N ALA A 495 -32.10 -3.71 9.41
CA ALA A 495 -33.43 -3.12 9.36
C ALA A 495 -34.25 -3.70 8.19
N ALA A 496 -33.65 -3.76 7.00
CA ALA A 496 -34.28 -4.34 5.82
C ALA A 496 -34.57 -5.84 6.00
N ALA A 497 -33.68 -6.58 6.66
CA ALA A 497 -33.90 -7.98 7.02
C ALA A 497 -35.05 -8.15 8.04
N ALA A 498 -35.18 -7.23 9.00
CA ALA A 498 -36.28 -7.24 9.96
C ALA A 498 -37.63 -6.94 9.27
N ASP A 499 -37.68 -5.97 8.37
CA ASP A 499 -38.88 -5.61 7.60
C ASP A 499 -39.30 -6.70 6.61
N ALA A 500 -38.34 -7.46 6.08
CA ALA A 500 -38.57 -8.65 5.27
C ALA A 500 -38.97 -9.88 6.11
N GLY A 501 -38.96 -9.80 7.44
CA GLY A 501 -39.33 -10.88 8.35
C GLY A 501 -38.27 -11.98 8.52
N ILE A 502 -37.01 -11.70 8.17
CA ILE A 502 -35.84 -12.59 8.31
C ILE A 502 -35.32 -12.59 9.75
N VAL A 503 -35.38 -11.44 10.43
CA VAL A 503 -34.91 -11.22 11.81
C VAL A 503 -36.08 -10.70 12.65
N ALA A 504 -36.16 -11.04 13.95
CA ALA A 504 -37.20 -10.52 14.83
C ALA A 504 -37.05 -8.99 15.01
N GLN A 505 -38.15 -8.23 14.89
CA GLN A 505 -38.15 -6.79 15.20
C GLN A 505 -37.73 -6.59 16.66
N GLN A 506 -36.53 -6.03 16.89
CA GLN A 506 -36.22 -5.46 18.19
C GLN A 506 -36.98 -4.15 18.29
N THR A 507 -37.99 -4.10 19.17
CA THR A 507 -38.56 -2.85 19.66
C THR A 507 -37.52 -2.14 20.52
N SER A 508 -36.59 -1.42 19.88
CA SER A 508 -35.83 -0.37 20.56
C SER A 508 -36.69 0.90 20.58
N PRO A 509 -36.79 1.59 21.73
CA PRO A 509 -37.68 2.74 21.87
C PRO A 509 -37.23 3.86 20.94
N ALA A 510 -38.20 4.49 20.27
CA ALA A 510 -37.99 5.60 19.35
C ALA A 510 -37.15 6.72 20.01
N PRO A 511 -36.28 7.42 19.25
CA PRO A 511 -35.54 8.55 19.78
C PRO A 511 -36.55 9.62 20.22
N ALA A 512 -36.53 9.94 21.51
CA ALA A 512 -37.34 11.02 22.06
C ALA A 512 -36.96 12.33 21.34
N ARG A 513 -37.93 12.91 20.64
CA ARG A 513 -37.84 14.28 20.12
C ARG A 513 -37.74 15.22 21.32
N PHE A 514 -36.53 15.67 21.66
CA PHE A 514 -36.36 16.79 22.58
C PHE A 514 -36.61 18.09 21.81
N SER A 515 -37.79 18.69 22.03
CA SER A 515 -37.93 20.13 21.86
C SER A 515 -37.17 20.81 22.99
N VAL A 516 -36.21 21.69 22.68
CA VAL A 516 -35.63 22.57 23.69
C VAL A 516 -36.12 23.98 23.45
N ALA A 517 -36.95 24.43 24.39
CA ALA A 517 -37.35 25.80 24.57
C ALA A 517 -36.14 26.70 24.80
N VAL A 518 -36.20 27.91 24.23
CA VAL A 518 -35.24 28.99 24.48
C VAL A 518 -35.33 29.38 25.96
N GLY A 519 -34.33 28.96 26.73
CA GLY A 519 -34.16 29.30 28.14
C GLY A 519 -32.74 29.79 28.38
N SER A 520 -32.58 31.11 28.50
CA SER A 520 -31.32 31.77 28.84
C SER A 520 -30.85 31.35 30.25
N SER A 521 -29.81 30.53 30.34
CA SER A 521 -28.96 30.46 31.53
C SER A 521 -27.51 30.21 31.12
N ARG A 522 -26.64 31.19 31.37
CA ARG A 522 -25.18 31.08 31.18
C ARG A 522 -24.62 30.09 32.21
N ARG A 523 -24.50 28.81 31.84
CA ARG A 523 -23.61 27.86 32.53
C ARG A 523 -22.20 28.02 31.96
N ARG A 524 -21.18 28.21 32.82
CA ARG A 524 -19.76 28.05 32.42
C ARG A 524 -19.60 26.59 31.94
N GLY A 525 -19.40 26.39 30.64
CA GLY A 525 -19.34 25.06 30.03
C GLY A 525 -18.01 24.35 30.28
N SER A 526 -18.00 23.02 30.13
CA SER A 526 -16.80 22.18 30.19
C SER A 526 -15.75 22.59 29.15
N GLU A 527 -14.47 22.38 29.43
CA GLU A 527 -13.38 22.73 28.50
C GLU A 527 -13.50 21.96 27.16
N ILE A 528 -12.95 22.52 26.07
CA ILE A 528 -12.91 21.89 24.74
C ILE A 528 -11.49 21.35 24.50
N PRO A 529 -11.27 20.02 24.47
CA PRO A 529 -9.95 19.48 24.22
C PRO A 529 -9.53 19.70 22.75
N VAL A 530 -8.33 20.21 22.54
CA VAL A 530 -7.71 20.34 21.21
C VAL A 530 -6.33 19.70 21.22
N GLY A 531 -5.99 18.97 20.18
CA GLY A 531 -4.72 18.28 20.03
C GLY A 531 -3.70 19.18 19.33
N ILE A 532 -2.44 19.13 19.77
CA ILE A 532 -1.32 19.76 19.08
C ILE A 532 -0.25 18.72 18.87
N ILE A 533 0.09 18.39 17.62
CA ILE A 533 1.14 17.41 17.31
C ILE A 533 2.17 18.02 16.38
N HIS A 534 3.36 18.26 16.92
CA HIS A 534 4.51 18.79 16.21
C HIS A 534 5.77 18.15 16.78
N SER A 535 6.87 18.15 16.02
CA SER A 535 8.16 17.67 16.51
C SER A 535 8.72 18.63 17.56
N LEU A 536 8.87 18.16 18.79
CA LEU A 536 9.63 18.82 19.87
C LEU A 536 11.01 18.17 20.06
N SER A 537 11.20 16.98 19.48
CA SER A 537 12.49 16.31 19.33
C SER A 537 12.76 15.85 17.88
N GLY A 538 14.01 15.51 17.59
CA GLY A 538 14.45 15.10 16.25
C GLY A 538 14.84 16.26 15.32
N PRO A 539 15.18 15.97 14.05
CA PRO A 539 15.74 16.96 13.11
C PRO A 539 14.85 18.16 12.80
N MET A 540 13.52 18.03 12.95
CA MET A 540 12.56 19.10 12.69
C MET A 540 12.19 19.92 13.94
N ALA A 541 12.70 19.56 15.13
CA ALA A 541 12.33 20.21 16.39
C ALA A 541 12.58 21.71 16.42
N LEU A 542 13.66 22.18 15.77
CA LEU A 542 13.99 23.59 15.69
C LEU A 542 12.86 24.40 15.03
N CYS A 543 12.32 23.90 13.93
CA CYS A 543 11.27 24.57 13.18
C CYS A 543 9.90 24.35 13.84
N GLU A 544 9.57 23.09 14.17
CA GLU A 544 8.23 22.67 14.59
C GLU A 544 7.83 23.17 15.99
N SER A 545 8.79 23.39 16.89
CA SER A 545 8.51 23.98 18.21
C SER A 545 7.89 25.38 18.14
N HIS A 546 8.20 26.17 17.11
CA HIS A 546 7.61 27.50 16.93
C HIS A 546 6.11 27.41 16.57
N LEU A 547 5.67 26.34 15.90
CA LEU A 547 4.25 26.12 15.57
C LEU A 547 3.44 25.78 16.82
N VAL A 548 4.03 25.01 17.74
CA VAL A 548 3.44 24.79 19.08
C VAL A 548 3.28 26.12 19.80
N ASN A 549 4.32 26.96 19.82
CA ASN A 549 4.26 28.28 20.44
C ASN A 549 3.18 29.17 19.82
N ALA A 550 3.03 29.16 18.50
CA ALA A 550 2.02 29.95 17.80
C ALA A 550 0.59 29.46 18.09
N ALA A 551 0.35 28.15 18.06
CA ALA A 551 -0.94 27.56 18.41
C ALA A 551 -1.30 27.85 19.87
N MET A 552 -0.33 27.71 20.78
CA MET A 552 -0.51 28.02 22.20
C MET A 552 -0.83 29.51 22.43
N LEU A 553 -0.14 30.44 21.76
CA LEU A 553 -0.45 31.87 21.84
C LEU A 553 -1.90 32.16 21.42
N ALA A 554 -2.36 31.59 20.31
CA ALA A 554 -3.73 31.75 19.84
C ALA A 554 -4.73 31.21 20.88
N ILE A 555 -4.50 30.01 21.41
CA ILE A 555 -5.34 29.40 22.44
C ILE A 555 -5.40 30.26 23.71
N ASP A 556 -4.27 30.80 24.17
CA ASP A 556 -4.21 31.64 25.36
C ASP A 556 -4.97 32.96 25.18
N GLU A 557 -4.90 33.57 24.00
CA GLU A 557 -5.67 34.76 23.65
C GLU A 557 -7.16 34.45 23.61
N ILE A 558 -7.56 33.38 22.92
CA ILE A 558 -8.95 32.92 22.85
C ILE A 558 -9.51 32.65 24.25
N ASN A 559 -8.76 31.95 25.09
CA ASN A 559 -9.18 31.61 26.46
C ASN A 559 -9.31 32.86 27.34
N ARG A 560 -8.41 33.84 27.18
CA ARG A 560 -8.49 35.13 27.88
C ARG A 560 -9.73 35.93 27.49
N ASP A 561 -10.17 35.80 26.24
CA ASP A 561 -11.35 36.47 25.69
C ASP A 561 -12.65 35.67 25.91
N GLY A 562 -12.63 34.64 26.76
CA GLY A 562 -13.82 33.88 27.17
C GLY A 562 -13.96 32.50 26.52
N GLY A 563 -12.98 32.07 25.74
CA GLY A 563 -12.96 30.78 25.06
C GLY A 563 -13.82 30.75 23.79
N VAL A 564 -14.16 29.54 23.33
CA VAL A 564 -15.06 29.32 22.18
C VAL A 564 -16.43 28.95 22.72
N LEU A 565 -17.47 29.71 22.35
CA LEU A 565 -18.83 29.54 22.90
C LEU A 565 -18.89 29.61 24.44
N GLY A 566 -18.01 30.42 25.04
CA GLY A 566 -17.91 30.56 26.50
C GLY A 566 -17.20 29.38 27.21
N ARG A 567 -16.53 28.50 26.46
CA ARG A 567 -15.80 27.33 26.96
C ARG A 567 -14.30 27.47 26.64
N PRO A 568 -13.39 27.33 27.61
CA PRO A 568 -11.95 27.42 27.33
C PRO A 568 -11.47 26.21 26.51
N LEU A 569 -10.53 26.44 25.60
CA LEU A 569 -9.78 25.42 24.88
C LEU A 569 -8.71 24.82 25.82
N ARG A 570 -8.67 23.49 25.91
CA ARG A 570 -7.65 22.74 26.65
C ARG A 570 -6.67 22.08 25.65
N PRO A 571 -5.47 22.66 25.43
CA PRO A 571 -4.48 22.07 24.54
C PRO A 571 -3.86 20.81 25.14
N ILE A 572 -3.69 19.79 24.31
CA ILE A 572 -2.93 18.58 24.62
C ILE A 572 -1.80 18.47 23.60
N VAL A 573 -0.58 18.75 24.06
CA VAL A 573 0.62 18.78 23.20
C VAL A 573 1.30 17.43 23.22
N GLU A 574 1.55 16.88 22.03
CA GLU A 574 2.26 15.63 21.82
C GLU A 574 3.50 15.85 20.94
N ASP A 575 4.63 15.25 21.34
CA ASP A 575 5.87 15.27 20.56
C ASP A 575 5.82 14.22 19.45
N GLY A 576 5.90 14.69 18.20
CA GLY A 576 5.98 13.85 17.00
C GLY A 576 7.38 13.30 16.68
N ALA A 577 8.42 13.77 17.37
CA ALA A 577 9.81 13.29 17.27
C ALA A 577 10.41 13.24 15.85
N SER A 578 9.86 14.01 14.91
CA SER A 578 10.19 13.94 13.47
C SER A 578 10.01 12.55 12.85
N ASP A 579 9.15 11.69 13.42
CA ASP A 579 8.95 10.31 12.98
C ASP A 579 7.47 10.05 12.60
N PRO A 580 7.17 9.65 11.34
CA PRO A 580 5.80 9.41 10.91
C PRO A 580 5.02 8.39 11.76
N ASN A 581 5.67 7.35 12.28
CA ASN A 581 5.02 6.35 13.12
C ASN A 581 4.68 6.90 14.50
N VAL A 582 5.53 7.78 15.04
CA VAL A 582 5.25 8.47 16.30
C VAL A 582 4.06 9.40 16.10
N PHE A 583 4.05 10.20 15.02
CA PHE A 583 2.91 11.04 14.67
C PHE A 583 1.59 10.25 14.58
N ALA A 584 1.59 9.09 13.91
CA ALA A 584 0.41 8.22 13.83
C ALA A 584 -0.08 7.74 15.20
N GLN A 585 0.84 7.26 16.06
CA GLN A 585 0.53 6.82 17.42
C GLN A 585 -0.03 7.95 18.29
N LYS A 586 0.55 9.16 18.18
CA LYS A 586 0.11 10.34 18.93
C LYS A 586 -1.26 10.83 18.46
N ALA A 587 -1.50 10.82 17.15
CA ALA A 587 -2.81 11.16 16.61
C ALA A 587 -3.87 10.17 17.10
N GLU A 588 -3.61 8.86 17.00
CA GLU A 588 -4.52 7.83 17.51
C GLU A 588 -4.82 8.00 19.01
N HIS A 589 -3.79 8.29 19.82
CA HIS A 589 -3.98 8.59 21.24
C HIS A 589 -4.93 9.79 21.45
N LEU A 590 -4.71 10.89 20.76
CA LEU A 590 -5.51 12.11 20.90
C LEU A 590 -6.98 11.88 20.50
N VAL A 591 -7.22 11.25 19.36
CA VAL A 591 -8.59 11.06 18.85
C VAL A 591 -9.33 9.95 19.60
N LYS A 592 -8.71 8.77 19.84
CA LYS A 592 -9.40 7.62 20.45
C LYS A 592 -9.42 7.67 21.96
N ASN A 593 -8.29 7.98 22.59
CA ASN A 593 -8.16 7.84 24.04
C ASN A 593 -8.57 9.12 24.77
N VAL A 594 -8.30 10.28 24.15
CA VAL A 594 -8.61 11.58 24.76
C VAL A 594 -9.91 12.19 24.22
N GLY A 595 -10.37 11.78 23.03
CA GLY A 595 -11.60 12.29 22.41
C GLY A 595 -11.43 13.69 21.81
N VAL A 596 -10.27 13.98 21.24
CA VAL A 596 -10.00 15.23 20.52
C VAL A 596 -10.61 15.17 19.13
N GLU A 597 -11.42 16.17 18.77
CA GLU A 597 -12.02 16.31 17.43
C GLU A 597 -11.22 17.24 16.50
N HIS A 598 -10.31 18.05 17.06
CA HIS A 598 -9.48 18.99 16.30
C HIS A 598 -8.01 18.86 16.68
N ILE A 599 -7.18 18.48 15.72
CA ILE A 599 -5.72 18.39 15.85
C ILE A 599 -5.08 19.49 15.01
N PHE A 600 -4.29 20.36 15.62
CA PHE A 600 -3.42 21.31 14.93
C PHE A 600 -2.02 20.72 14.84
N GLY A 601 -1.52 20.43 13.65
CA GLY A 601 -0.27 19.68 13.61
C GLY A 601 0.31 19.31 12.26
N CYS A 602 1.41 18.58 12.36
CA CYS A 602 2.28 18.10 11.29
C CYS A 602 3.09 19.19 10.59
N TRP A 603 4.27 18.80 10.11
CA TRP A 603 5.06 19.57 9.16
C TRP A 603 5.33 18.77 7.89
N MET A 604 6.11 17.69 8.03
CA MET A 604 6.51 16.84 6.91
C MET A 604 5.29 16.10 6.34
N SER A 605 5.20 16.04 5.01
CA SER A 605 4.13 15.31 4.31
C SER A 605 4.03 13.84 4.71
N SER A 606 5.16 13.19 5.04
CA SER A 606 5.17 11.82 5.55
C SER A 606 4.43 11.68 6.89
N CYS A 607 4.58 12.64 7.80
CA CYS A 607 3.88 12.68 9.07
C CYS A 607 2.38 12.96 8.89
N ARG A 608 2.02 13.92 8.02
CA ARG A 608 0.62 14.17 7.65
C ARG A 608 -0.06 12.90 7.14
N LYS A 609 0.57 12.23 6.17
CA LYS A 609 0.05 10.98 5.58
C LYS A 609 -0.09 9.86 6.63
N ALA A 610 0.79 9.83 7.63
CA ALA A 610 0.72 8.85 8.71
C ALA A 610 -0.41 9.15 9.73
N VAL A 611 -0.80 10.43 9.87
CA VAL A 611 -1.90 10.86 10.75
C VAL A 611 -3.28 10.65 10.11
N LEU A 612 -3.38 10.73 8.77
CA LEU A 612 -4.65 10.61 8.02
C LEU A 612 -5.54 9.45 8.49
N PRO A 613 -5.07 8.20 8.65
CA PRO A 613 -5.93 7.09 9.04
C PRO A 613 -6.58 7.28 10.42
N ALA A 614 -5.91 7.95 11.35
CA ALA A 614 -6.46 8.18 12.69
C ALA A 614 -7.58 9.23 12.66
N VAL A 615 -7.37 10.35 11.95
CA VAL A 615 -8.37 11.42 11.89
C VAL A 615 -9.57 11.08 11.01
N GLU A 616 -9.38 10.29 9.94
CA GLU A 616 -10.47 9.84 9.07
C GLU A 616 -11.36 8.80 9.74
N LEU A 617 -10.79 7.90 10.55
CA LEU A 617 -11.54 6.86 11.25
C LEU A 617 -12.44 7.43 12.35
N GLU A 618 -11.94 8.40 13.10
CA GLU A 618 -12.66 9.02 14.23
C GLU A 618 -13.42 10.31 13.83
N ASP A 619 -13.50 10.57 12.52
CA ASP A 619 -14.07 11.78 11.93
C ASP A 619 -13.56 13.12 12.53
N ALA A 620 -12.32 13.14 13.02
CA ALA A 620 -11.65 14.33 13.52
C ALA A 620 -11.12 15.20 12.36
N LEU A 621 -10.76 16.46 12.67
CA LEU A 621 -10.13 17.38 11.72
C LEU A 621 -8.65 17.60 12.07
N LEU A 622 -7.77 17.38 11.09
CA LEU A 622 -6.38 17.84 11.11
C LEU A 622 -6.29 19.23 10.44
N TRP A 623 -5.82 20.22 11.17
CA TRP A 623 -5.52 21.56 10.67
C TRP A 623 -4.03 21.65 10.31
N TYR A 624 -3.74 21.68 9.02
CA TYR A 624 -2.40 21.50 8.47
C TYR A 624 -1.83 22.82 7.89
N PRO A 625 -0.88 23.48 8.59
CA PRO A 625 -0.42 24.84 8.28
C PRO A 625 0.73 24.91 7.25
N MET A 626 1.10 23.80 6.62
CA MET A 626 2.32 23.68 5.82
C MET A 626 2.08 23.56 4.32
N GLN A 627 3.01 24.10 3.53
CA GLN A 627 3.06 23.81 2.10
C GLN A 627 3.29 22.31 1.86
N TYR A 628 2.76 21.80 0.75
CA TYR A 628 2.95 20.39 0.40
C TYR A 628 2.85 20.11 -1.10
N GLU A 629 3.05 18.85 -1.46
CA GLU A 629 3.19 18.37 -2.83
C GLU A 629 1.90 18.35 -3.66
N GLY A 630 0.73 18.52 -3.04
CA GLY A 630 -0.54 18.23 -3.69
C GLY A 630 -0.86 16.72 -3.69
N LEU A 631 -1.62 16.28 -4.68
CA LEU A 631 -2.00 14.89 -4.95
C LEU A 631 -2.73 14.22 -3.77
N GLU A 632 -3.49 15.02 -3.03
CA GLU A 632 -4.21 14.60 -1.84
C GLU A 632 -5.39 15.55 -1.61
N GLN A 633 -6.54 14.98 -1.27
CA GLN A 633 -7.67 15.71 -0.74
C GLN A 633 -8.38 14.79 0.25
N SER A 634 -8.41 15.18 1.53
CA SER A 634 -9.16 14.48 2.56
C SER A 634 -10.24 15.40 3.12
N LYS A 635 -11.43 14.84 3.36
CA LYS A 635 -12.51 15.55 4.08
C LYS A 635 -12.13 15.83 5.54
N ASN A 636 -11.12 15.15 6.08
CA ASN A 636 -10.68 15.27 7.46
C ASN A 636 -9.43 16.14 7.64
N VAL A 637 -8.99 16.85 6.59
CA VAL A 637 -7.84 17.75 6.66
C VAL A 637 -8.22 19.15 6.13
N VAL A 638 -7.89 20.17 6.91
CA VAL A 638 -7.98 21.57 6.53
C VAL A 638 -6.60 22.03 6.11
N TYR A 639 -6.39 22.18 4.80
CA TYR A 639 -5.10 22.51 4.20
C TYR A 639 -4.94 24.04 4.18
N THR A 640 -4.45 24.59 5.28
CA THR A 640 -4.23 26.03 5.39
C THR A 640 -2.90 26.45 4.77
N GLY A 641 -1.94 25.56 4.55
CA GLY A 641 -0.70 25.86 3.81
C GLY A 641 -0.86 25.98 2.28
N SER A 642 0.25 26.14 1.55
CA SER A 642 0.24 26.38 0.09
C SER A 642 0.39 25.09 -0.73
N CYS A 643 -0.37 24.97 -1.82
CA CYS A 643 -0.10 24.01 -2.90
C CYS A 643 1.08 24.46 -3.77
N LEU A 644 1.63 23.55 -4.59
CA LEU A 644 2.76 23.87 -5.47
C LEU A 644 2.47 24.99 -6.47
N ASN A 645 1.24 25.07 -6.99
CA ASN A 645 0.81 26.12 -7.92
C ASN A 645 0.70 27.51 -7.24
N GLN A 646 0.60 27.55 -5.91
CA GLN A 646 0.47 28.77 -5.13
C GLN A 646 1.82 29.33 -4.64
N GLN A 647 2.91 28.55 -4.75
CA GLN A 647 4.24 28.94 -4.27
C GLN A 647 5.36 28.63 -5.27
N ILE A 648 5.58 27.35 -5.59
CA ILE A 648 6.72 26.91 -6.42
C ILE A 648 6.58 27.40 -7.86
N GLU A 649 5.45 27.09 -8.49
CA GLU A 649 5.24 27.46 -9.89
C GLU A 649 5.42 28.96 -10.16
N PRO A 650 4.72 29.87 -9.44
CA PRO A 650 4.83 31.29 -9.72
C PRO A 650 6.23 31.85 -9.40
N ALA A 651 6.94 31.28 -8.40
CA ALA A 651 8.30 31.69 -8.07
C ALA A 651 9.33 31.21 -9.11
N VAL A 652 9.20 30.00 -9.63
CA VAL A 652 10.02 29.51 -10.76
C VAL A 652 9.77 30.36 -12.00
N ARG A 653 8.51 30.62 -12.34
CA ARG A 653 8.16 31.51 -13.46
C ARG A 653 8.73 32.91 -13.29
N TRP A 654 8.71 33.45 -12.08
CA TRP A 654 9.34 34.73 -11.77
C TRP A 654 10.86 34.68 -11.96
N ALA A 655 11.54 33.65 -11.43
CA ALA A 655 12.99 33.48 -11.57
C ALA A 655 13.42 33.34 -13.04
N MET A 656 12.69 32.55 -13.84
CA MET A 656 12.94 32.42 -15.28
C MET A 656 12.77 33.76 -16.01
N LYS A 657 11.78 34.57 -15.63
CA LYS A 657 11.60 35.94 -16.17
C LYS A 657 12.72 36.91 -15.78
N GLN A 658 13.47 36.64 -14.72
CA GLN A 658 14.68 37.41 -14.38
C GLN A 658 15.90 37.01 -15.24
N GLY A 659 15.75 36.03 -16.14
CA GLY A 659 16.81 35.58 -17.04
C GLY A 659 17.65 34.41 -16.51
N HIS A 660 17.26 33.80 -15.39
CA HIS A 660 17.90 32.57 -14.91
C HIS A 660 17.48 31.40 -15.81
N THR A 661 18.41 30.76 -16.51
CA THR A 661 18.11 29.67 -17.46
C THR A 661 18.91 28.40 -17.18
N ARG A 662 20.03 28.50 -16.45
CA ARG A 662 20.88 27.40 -16.01
C ARG A 662 20.62 27.09 -14.52
N CYS A 663 19.74 26.15 -14.23
CA CYS A 663 19.23 25.92 -12.87
C CYS A 663 19.80 24.65 -12.24
N LEU A 664 19.97 24.62 -10.91
CA LEU A 664 20.38 23.43 -10.16
C LEU A 664 19.39 23.17 -9.02
N LEU A 665 19.09 21.90 -8.73
CA LEU A 665 18.11 21.50 -7.71
C LEU A 665 18.80 20.87 -6.50
N VAL A 666 18.42 21.26 -5.28
CA VAL A 666 18.89 20.63 -4.03
C VAL A 666 17.72 20.44 -3.08
N GLY A 667 17.50 19.22 -2.59
CA GLY A 667 16.39 18.90 -1.72
C GLY A 667 16.69 17.83 -0.69
N SER A 668 15.82 17.68 0.31
CA SER A 668 15.84 16.55 1.24
C SER A 668 15.23 15.29 0.58
N ASP A 669 15.73 14.10 0.86
CA ASP A 669 15.26 12.86 0.21
C ASP A 669 13.95 12.30 0.81
N TYR A 670 12.83 12.98 0.52
CA TYR A 670 11.47 12.49 0.81
C TYR A 670 10.45 13.00 -0.22
N VAL A 671 9.15 12.73 -0.01
CA VAL A 671 8.09 12.92 -1.00
C VAL A 671 7.97 14.37 -1.52
N PHE A 672 8.03 15.37 -0.64
CA PHE A 672 7.79 16.76 -1.04
C PHE A 672 8.86 17.29 -2.02
N PRO A 673 10.18 17.25 -1.70
CA PRO A 673 11.23 17.70 -2.61
C PRO A 673 11.22 16.98 -3.95
N ARG A 674 10.95 15.66 -3.96
CA ARG A 674 10.91 14.87 -5.19
C ARG A 674 9.79 15.31 -6.12
N THR A 675 8.58 15.49 -5.60
CA THR A 675 7.44 15.97 -6.41
C THR A 675 7.66 17.42 -6.86
N ALA A 676 8.13 18.28 -5.95
CA ALA A 676 8.45 19.67 -6.25
C ALA A 676 9.51 19.80 -7.36
N HIS A 677 10.60 19.03 -7.30
CA HIS A 677 11.66 19.07 -8.29
C HIS A 677 11.20 18.62 -9.68
N ARG A 678 10.31 17.64 -9.77
CA ARG A 678 9.74 17.23 -11.07
C ARG A 678 8.91 18.36 -11.69
N LEU A 679 8.09 19.06 -10.89
CA LEU A 679 7.37 20.25 -11.36
C LEU A 679 8.34 21.37 -11.77
N ILE A 680 9.34 21.66 -10.95
CA ILE A 680 10.35 22.69 -11.25
C ILE A 680 11.06 22.37 -12.57
N ARG A 681 11.45 21.12 -12.77
CA ARG A 681 12.10 20.65 -14.01
C ARG A 681 11.21 20.91 -15.23
N GLY A 682 9.96 20.44 -15.21
CA GLY A 682 9.04 20.66 -16.32
C GLY A 682 8.78 22.15 -16.60
N LEU A 683 8.69 22.98 -15.56
CA LEU A 683 8.56 24.43 -15.70
C LEU A 683 9.82 25.08 -16.28
N VAL A 684 11.01 24.73 -15.79
CA VAL A 684 12.28 25.28 -16.28
C VAL A 684 12.48 24.92 -17.74
N GLU A 685 12.28 23.65 -18.11
CA GLU A 685 12.46 23.16 -19.49
C GLU A 685 11.44 23.76 -20.45
N SER A 686 10.15 23.84 -20.07
CA SER A 686 9.12 24.49 -20.89
C SER A 686 9.32 26.00 -21.07
N LEU A 687 10.06 26.65 -20.17
CA LEU A 687 10.44 28.06 -20.24
C LEU A 687 11.81 28.28 -20.89
N GLY A 688 12.39 27.25 -21.53
CA GLY A 688 13.66 27.35 -22.28
C GLY A 688 14.92 27.31 -21.42
N GLY A 689 14.81 26.95 -20.15
CA GLY A 689 15.93 26.69 -19.27
C GLY A 689 16.38 25.22 -19.27
N ARG A 690 17.39 24.92 -18.45
CA ARG A 690 17.92 23.56 -18.27
C ARG A 690 18.33 23.31 -16.82
N ILE A 691 18.16 22.08 -16.36
CA ILE A 691 18.68 21.61 -15.08
C ILE A 691 20.09 21.04 -15.27
N VAL A 692 21.07 21.57 -14.53
CA VAL A 692 22.50 21.21 -14.67
C VAL A 692 23.02 20.33 -13.54
N GLY A 693 22.20 20.13 -12.51
CA GLY A 693 22.49 19.22 -11.41
C GLY A 693 21.25 19.06 -10.53
N GLU A 694 21.15 17.92 -9.86
CA GLU A 694 20.10 17.62 -8.91
C GLU A 694 20.66 16.76 -7.76
N PHE A 695 20.39 17.18 -6.53
CA PHE A 695 20.85 16.51 -5.32
C PHE A 695 19.69 16.26 -4.36
N HIS A 696 19.67 15.06 -3.79
CA HIS A 696 18.75 14.67 -2.73
C HIS A 696 19.55 14.06 -1.57
N GLU A 697 19.59 14.75 -0.44
CA GLU A 697 20.31 14.29 0.75
C GLU A 697 19.35 13.78 1.83
N PRO A 698 19.67 12.69 2.55
CA PRO A 698 18.88 12.23 3.68
C PRO A 698 18.73 13.29 4.78
N LEU A 699 17.58 13.33 5.44
CA LEU A 699 17.36 14.22 6.58
C LEU A 699 18.29 13.90 7.76
N GLY A 700 18.84 14.93 8.38
CA GLY A 700 19.76 14.88 9.51
C GLY A 700 21.20 14.54 9.16
N GLN A 701 21.60 14.63 7.88
CA GLN A 701 22.97 14.31 7.45
C GLN A 701 23.99 15.39 7.88
N GLY A 702 23.59 16.67 7.87
CA GLY A 702 24.40 17.79 8.35
C GLY A 702 25.64 18.16 7.52
N ASN A 703 25.97 17.46 6.43
CA ASN A 703 27.14 17.75 5.59
C ASN A 703 26.77 17.96 4.11
N PHE A 704 26.91 19.21 3.65
CA PHE A 704 26.60 19.64 2.28
C PHE A 704 27.83 20.13 1.50
N ASP A 705 29.05 19.85 1.97
CA ASP A 705 30.28 20.38 1.35
C ASP A 705 30.40 19.95 -0.12
N ARG A 706 30.10 18.69 -0.45
CA ARG A 706 30.12 18.19 -1.84
C ARG A 706 29.10 18.85 -2.74
N VAL A 707 27.90 19.15 -2.20
CA VAL A 707 26.85 19.86 -2.93
C VAL A 707 27.30 21.29 -3.20
N ALA A 708 27.83 21.97 -2.19
CA ALA A 708 28.34 23.33 -2.31
C ALA A 708 29.53 23.44 -3.28
N GLU A 709 30.48 22.51 -3.23
CA GLU A 709 31.60 22.41 -4.18
C GLU A 709 31.10 22.20 -5.62
N THR A 710 30.07 21.38 -5.79
CA THR A 710 29.47 21.18 -7.12
C THR A 710 28.75 22.42 -7.60
N ILE A 711 27.99 23.11 -6.75
CA ILE A 711 27.37 24.40 -7.10
C ILE A 711 28.44 25.42 -7.50
N ALA A 712 29.55 25.51 -6.76
CA ALA A 712 30.65 26.41 -7.10
C ALA A 712 31.33 26.07 -8.43
N ARG A 713 31.54 24.78 -8.72
CA ARG A 713 32.15 24.31 -9.97
C ARG A 713 31.22 24.51 -11.16
N GLU A 714 29.95 24.15 -11.00
CA GLU A 714 28.94 24.25 -12.05
C GLU A 714 28.57 25.71 -12.30
N ASN A 715 28.56 26.57 -11.29
CA ASN A 715 28.17 27.97 -11.42
C ASN A 715 26.79 28.13 -12.15
N PRO A 716 25.70 27.56 -11.60
CA PRO A 716 24.36 27.77 -12.14
C PRO A 716 23.91 29.23 -11.95
N ASP A 717 22.98 29.68 -12.79
CA ASP A 717 22.35 31.00 -12.70
C ASP A 717 21.49 31.12 -11.43
N ILE A 718 20.91 30.00 -10.98
CA ILE A 718 20.11 29.92 -9.76
C ILE A 718 20.08 28.48 -9.23
N VAL A 719 20.00 28.35 -7.90
CA VAL A 719 19.73 27.08 -7.22
C VAL A 719 18.31 27.11 -6.65
N PHE A 720 17.48 26.13 -6.99
CA PHE A 720 16.20 25.90 -6.31
C PHE A 720 16.42 24.95 -5.14
N ASN A 721 16.08 25.40 -3.93
CA ASN A 721 16.36 24.70 -2.67
C ASN A 721 15.07 24.27 -1.97
N THR A 722 14.94 22.97 -1.67
CA THR A 722 13.84 22.35 -0.91
C THR A 722 14.36 21.54 0.30
N VAL A 723 15.58 21.84 0.78
CA VAL A 723 16.16 21.25 2.00
C VAL A 723 15.48 21.82 3.25
N ASN A 724 15.04 20.94 4.16
CA ASN A 724 14.27 21.33 5.35
C ASN A 724 15.10 21.20 6.64
N GLY A 725 14.64 21.89 7.70
CA GLY A 725 15.17 21.73 9.06
C GLY A 725 16.59 22.21 9.23
N VAL A 726 17.29 21.61 10.20
CA VAL A 726 18.69 21.94 10.54
C VAL A 726 19.67 21.76 9.38
N ASP A 727 19.35 20.88 8.42
CA ASP A 727 20.17 20.66 7.23
C ASP A 727 20.18 21.87 6.30
N ASN A 728 19.12 22.69 6.30
CA ASN A 728 19.09 23.90 5.49
C ASN A 728 20.15 24.91 5.99
N ILE A 729 20.36 25.00 7.31
CA ILE A 729 21.43 25.79 7.90
C ILE A 729 22.80 25.27 7.45
N ALA A 730 22.99 23.95 7.49
CA ALA A 730 24.25 23.31 7.06
C ALA A 730 24.55 23.55 5.58
N LEU A 731 23.53 23.54 4.71
CA LEU A 731 23.67 23.89 3.30
C LEU A 731 24.18 25.32 3.11
N PHE A 732 23.55 26.32 3.71
CA PHE A 732 23.99 27.71 3.57
C PHE A 732 25.39 27.97 4.16
N GLN A 733 25.72 27.30 5.28
CA GLN A 733 27.08 27.32 5.83
C GLN A 733 28.11 26.73 4.84
N ALA A 734 27.78 25.61 4.18
CA ALA A 734 28.63 24.99 3.18
C ALA A 734 28.81 25.86 1.94
N LEU A 735 27.74 26.51 1.47
CA LEU A 735 27.79 27.49 0.37
C LEU A 735 28.74 28.65 0.69
N GLY A 736 28.67 29.19 1.91
CA GLY A 736 29.59 30.22 2.38
C GLY A 736 31.06 29.77 2.36
N ARG A 737 31.35 28.55 2.84
CA ARG A 737 32.70 27.96 2.79
C ARG A 737 33.20 27.76 1.36
N ALA A 738 32.32 27.29 0.46
CA ALA A 738 32.60 27.12 -0.97
C ALA A 738 32.63 28.44 -1.76
N ARG A 739 32.41 29.58 -1.10
CA ARG A 739 32.38 30.94 -1.69
C ARG A 739 31.31 31.12 -2.78
N VAL A 740 30.22 30.36 -2.70
CA VAL A 740 29.02 30.58 -3.52
C VAL A 740 28.31 31.82 -2.97
N ARG A 741 28.21 32.88 -3.78
CA ARG A 741 27.60 34.16 -3.36
C ARG A 741 26.26 34.37 -4.05
N ALA A 742 25.30 34.93 -3.33
CA ALA A 742 23.98 35.27 -3.87
C ALA A 742 24.02 36.21 -5.09
N ALA A 743 25.05 37.07 -5.19
CA ALA A 743 25.22 37.98 -6.31
C ALA A 743 25.54 37.27 -7.65
N THR A 744 26.10 36.06 -7.61
CA THR A 744 26.45 35.27 -8.80
C THR A 744 25.55 34.06 -8.97
N THR A 745 25.27 33.36 -7.88
CA THR A 745 24.43 32.16 -7.85
C THR A 745 23.45 32.30 -6.69
N PRO A 746 22.35 33.05 -6.87
CA PRO A 746 21.29 33.11 -5.88
C PRO A 746 20.71 31.73 -5.61
N VAL A 747 20.32 31.50 -4.36
CA VAL A 747 19.54 30.31 -3.97
C VAL A 747 18.13 30.81 -3.74
N LEU A 748 17.16 30.29 -4.48
CA LEU A 748 15.74 30.49 -4.20
C LEU A 748 15.24 29.27 -3.43
N SER A 749 15.03 29.47 -2.13
CA SER A 749 14.57 28.42 -1.23
C SER A 749 13.06 28.45 -1.05
N PHE A 750 12.48 27.26 -1.02
CA PHE A 750 11.09 27.01 -0.64
C PHE A 750 10.99 26.51 0.81
N SER A 751 12.12 26.48 1.54
CA SER A 751 12.22 25.90 2.88
C SER A 751 13.11 26.73 3.83
N LEU A 752 13.59 27.90 3.41
CA LEU A 752 14.34 28.86 4.24
C LEU A 752 13.37 29.87 4.82
N SER A 753 13.28 29.94 6.14
CA SER A 753 12.44 30.90 6.85
C SER A 753 13.25 31.79 7.80
N GLU A 754 12.57 32.68 8.51
CA GLU A 754 13.15 33.53 9.54
C GLU A 754 13.86 32.72 10.64
N ILE A 755 13.37 31.50 10.92
CA ILE A 755 13.94 30.62 11.96
C ILE A 755 15.35 30.19 11.60
N GLU A 756 15.56 29.65 10.38
CA GLU A 756 16.88 29.25 9.92
C GLU A 756 17.78 30.48 9.70
N LEU A 757 17.20 31.57 9.19
CA LEU A 757 17.93 32.81 8.93
C LEU A 757 18.54 33.39 10.21
N ALA A 758 17.81 33.36 11.33
CA ALA A 758 18.30 33.77 12.64
C ALA A 758 19.45 32.89 13.19
N LYS A 759 19.60 31.65 12.69
CA LYS A 759 20.73 30.77 13.06
C LYS A 759 21.93 30.93 12.14
N LEU A 760 21.72 31.47 10.94
CA LEU A 760 22.77 31.60 9.92
C LEU A 760 23.67 32.83 10.09
N GLY A 761 23.29 33.80 10.93
CA GLY A 761 24.16 34.94 11.26
C GLY A 761 24.63 35.73 10.04
N GLY A 762 23.73 35.95 9.08
CA GLY A 762 24.01 36.70 7.84
C GLY A 762 24.62 35.88 6.69
N GLN A 763 24.92 34.59 6.85
CA GLN A 763 25.49 33.76 5.77
C GLN A 763 24.53 33.56 4.58
N ALA A 764 23.23 33.68 4.80
CA ALA A 764 22.22 33.65 3.73
C ALA A 764 21.90 35.04 3.13
N THR A 765 22.62 36.10 3.52
CA THR A 765 22.35 37.47 3.01
C THR A 765 22.38 37.51 1.48
N GLY A 766 21.34 38.09 0.88
CA GLY A 766 21.16 38.21 -0.56
C GLY A 766 20.49 37.00 -1.23
N HIS A 767 20.45 35.83 -0.58
CA HIS A 767 19.70 34.68 -1.09
C HIS A 767 18.19 34.92 -0.95
N LEU A 768 17.38 34.12 -1.64
CA LEU A 768 15.96 34.31 -1.81
C LEU A 768 15.16 33.21 -1.11
N ALA A 769 13.97 33.55 -0.64
CA ALA A 769 12.96 32.60 -0.19
C ALA A 769 11.60 32.94 -0.79
N CYS A 770 10.77 31.93 -1.08
CA CYS A 770 9.38 32.14 -1.51
C CYS A 770 8.41 31.65 -0.44
N TRP A 771 7.51 32.51 0.04
CA TRP A 771 6.46 32.17 1.02
C TRP A 771 5.20 33.02 0.79
N SER A 772 4.10 32.68 1.46
CA SER A 772 2.88 33.51 1.44
C SER A 772 2.89 34.64 2.48
N TYR A 773 3.77 34.54 3.47
CA TYR A 773 3.93 35.50 4.54
C TYR A 773 5.41 35.67 4.86
N PHE A 774 5.77 36.89 5.27
CA PHE A 774 7.04 37.18 5.93
C PHE A 774 6.76 38.06 7.13
N GLN A 775 7.52 37.86 8.21
CA GLN A 775 7.41 38.66 9.43
C GLN A 775 7.57 40.16 9.16
N SER A 776 8.31 40.52 8.11
CA SER A 776 8.60 41.90 7.72
C SER A 776 7.44 42.63 7.04
N PHE A 777 6.27 41.99 6.85
CA PHE A 777 5.09 42.66 6.30
C PHE A 777 4.71 43.89 7.13
N ALA A 778 4.65 45.05 6.47
CA ALA A 778 4.47 46.34 7.11
C ALA A 778 2.98 46.67 7.34
N THR A 779 2.29 45.86 8.16
CA THR A 779 0.91 46.11 8.57
C THR A 779 0.80 46.20 10.10
N PRO A 780 -0.09 47.07 10.64
CA PRO A 780 -0.28 47.20 12.09
C PRO A 780 -0.64 45.88 12.77
N GLU A 781 -1.49 45.06 12.13
CA GLU A 781 -1.92 43.77 12.65
C GLU A 781 -0.74 42.79 12.76
N ASN A 782 0.14 42.80 11.75
CA ASN A 782 1.31 41.95 11.74
C ASN A 782 2.33 42.36 12.83
N PHE A 783 2.66 43.65 12.93
CA PHE A 783 3.55 44.13 14.00
C PHE A 783 3.02 43.80 15.39
N SER A 784 1.72 43.97 15.59
CA SER A 784 1.06 43.62 16.85
C SER A 784 1.18 42.12 17.16
N LEU A 785 0.99 41.24 16.18
CA LEU A 785 1.17 39.80 16.35
C LEU A 785 2.63 39.44 16.71
N VAL A 786 3.60 40.02 16.00
CA VAL A 786 5.03 39.82 16.26
C VAL A 786 5.40 40.26 17.68
N ASP A 787 4.92 41.43 18.11
CA ASP A 787 5.19 41.96 19.45
C ASP A 787 4.61 41.07 20.55
N ARG A 788 3.39 40.56 20.37
CA ARG A 788 2.78 39.62 21.33
C ARG A 788 3.52 38.29 21.37
N PHE A 789 3.91 37.76 20.23
CA PHE A 789 4.69 36.51 20.14
C PHE A 789 6.04 36.64 20.85
N ARG A 790 6.78 37.73 20.58
CA ARG A 790 8.06 38.03 21.24
C ARG A 790 7.93 38.32 22.72
N SER A 791 6.85 38.97 23.13
CA SER A 791 6.58 39.25 24.55
C SER A 791 6.35 37.95 25.34
N ARG A 792 5.77 36.92 24.70
CA ARG A 792 5.49 35.62 25.34
C ARG A 792 6.69 34.67 25.32
N TYR A 793 7.37 34.55 24.19
CA TYR A 793 8.38 33.49 23.99
C TYR A 793 9.83 34.01 23.97
N GLY A 794 10.03 35.31 23.83
CA GLY A 794 11.36 35.94 23.86
C GLY A 794 11.59 36.88 22.67
N ARG A 795 12.42 37.91 22.89
CA ARG A 795 12.67 38.97 21.89
C ARG A 795 13.31 38.49 20.59
N THR A 796 13.99 37.34 20.62
CA THR A 796 14.69 36.74 19.48
C THR A 796 13.80 35.78 18.68
N GLU A 797 12.60 35.48 19.18
CA GLU A 797 11.66 34.60 18.50
C GLU A 797 11.09 35.29 17.26
N VAL A 798 10.80 34.47 16.25
CA VAL A 798 10.37 34.92 14.92
C VAL A 798 9.17 34.12 14.41
N LEU A 799 8.38 34.77 13.55
CA LEU A 799 7.27 34.16 12.84
C LEU A 799 7.67 33.89 11.39
N SER A 800 7.64 32.63 10.98
CA SER A 800 7.64 32.25 9.57
C SER A 800 6.21 32.07 9.05
N ASP A 801 6.04 31.91 7.73
CA ASP A 801 4.73 31.66 7.13
C ASP A 801 3.98 30.48 7.76
N PRO A 802 4.58 29.30 7.97
CA PRO A 802 3.93 28.22 8.70
C PRO A 802 3.54 28.55 10.13
N VAL A 803 4.38 29.30 10.84
CA VAL A 803 4.16 29.64 12.26
C VAL A 803 3.01 30.65 12.38
N ALA A 804 3.00 31.68 11.55
CA ALA A 804 1.90 32.64 11.50
C ALA A 804 0.59 31.98 11.02
N THR A 805 0.67 31.00 10.10
CA THR A 805 -0.47 30.18 9.67
C THR A 805 -1.00 29.30 10.81
N ALA A 806 -0.12 28.68 11.60
CA ALA A 806 -0.52 27.86 12.76
C ALA A 806 -1.27 28.67 13.82
N TYR A 807 -0.89 29.94 14.02
CA TYR A 807 -1.66 30.88 14.84
C TYR A 807 -3.03 31.20 14.21
N ALA A 808 -3.05 31.56 12.92
CA ALA A 808 -4.27 31.99 12.24
C ALA A 808 -5.34 30.89 12.11
N GLN A 809 -4.94 29.63 11.92
CA GLN A 809 -5.89 28.52 11.79
C GLN A 809 -6.66 28.20 13.09
N VAL A 810 -6.09 28.48 14.26
CA VAL A 810 -6.80 28.33 15.55
C VAL A 810 -7.89 29.40 15.67
N HIS A 811 -7.61 30.63 15.23
CA HIS A 811 -8.62 31.69 15.17
C HIS A 811 -9.70 31.39 14.12
N LEU A 812 -9.33 30.84 12.96
CA LEU A 812 -10.29 30.36 11.96
C LEU A 812 -11.24 29.30 12.56
N PHE A 813 -10.71 28.33 13.30
CA PHE A 813 -11.52 27.34 14.02
C PHE A 813 -12.53 28.01 14.97
N LYS A 814 -12.07 28.95 15.81
CA LYS A 814 -12.94 29.72 16.71
C LYS A 814 -14.03 30.45 15.94
N ASP A 815 -13.68 31.20 14.90
CA ASP A 815 -14.61 32.05 14.16
C ASP A 815 -15.70 31.22 13.48
N VAL A 816 -15.34 30.05 12.94
CA VAL A 816 -16.29 29.09 12.36
C VAL A 816 -17.20 28.52 13.45
N ALA A 817 -16.63 28.05 14.55
CA ALA A 817 -17.36 27.43 15.64
C ALA A 817 -18.35 28.39 16.33
N GLU A 818 -17.94 29.64 16.54
CA GLU A 818 -18.81 30.69 17.09
C GLU A 818 -19.94 31.08 16.15
N ARG A 819 -19.66 31.14 14.84
CA ARG A 819 -20.67 31.45 13.82
C ARG A 819 -21.76 30.39 13.76
N ILE A 820 -21.41 29.11 13.89
CA ILE A 820 -22.38 28.00 13.81
C ILE A 820 -22.95 27.59 15.17
N GLY A 821 -22.36 28.04 16.28
CA GLY A 821 -22.77 27.63 17.62
C GLY A 821 -22.39 26.19 17.98
N ASP A 822 -21.41 25.60 17.28
CA ASP A 822 -21.01 24.21 17.42
C ASP A 822 -19.49 24.06 17.26
N VAL A 823 -18.89 23.16 18.03
CA VAL A 823 -17.45 22.86 18.06
C VAL A 823 -17.14 21.45 17.57
N HIS A 824 -18.13 20.68 17.12
CA HIS A 824 -17.91 19.34 16.62
C HIS A 824 -17.32 19.35 15.20
N SER A 825 -16.40 18.42 14.94
CA SER A 825 -15.61 18.35 13.71
C SER A 825 -16.47 18.34 12.44
N ALA A 826 -17.55 17.56 12.43
CA ALA A 826 -18.46 17.46 11.29
C ALA A 826 -19.18 18.79 10.98
N ALA A 827 -19.63 19.50 12.03
CA ALA A 827 -20.33 20.79 11.88
C ALA A 827 -19.36 21.89 11.42
N VAL A 828 -18.18 21.95 12.05
CA VAL A 828 -17.11 22.87 11.66
C VAL A 828 -16.67 22.62 10.21
N ARG A 829 -16.48 21.36 9.82
CA ARG A 829 -16.13 20.96 8.45
C ARG A 829 -17.14 21.44 7.43
N ALA A 830 -18.43 21.24 7.69
CA ALA A 830 -19.50 21.66 6.78
C ALA A 830 -19.56 23.18 6.61
N ALA A 831 -19.14 23.94 7.63
CA ALA A 831 -19.17 25.39 7.64
C ALA A 831 -17.86 26.07 7.23
N LEU A 832 -16.80 25.29 6.97
CA LEU A 832 -15.49 25.81 6.56
C LEU A 832 -15.50 26.47 5.17
N PRO A 833 -16.10 25.88 4.12
CA PRO A 833 -16.12 26.50 2.80
C PRO A 833 -16.69 27.92 2.82
N GLY A 834 -15.99 28.86 2.19
CA GLY A 834 -16.32 30.28 2.19
C GLY A 834 -15.90 31.04 3.46
N SER A 835 -15.27 30.39 4.43
CA SER A 835 -14.74 31.07 5.63
C SER A 835 -13.47 31.86 5.30
N GLU A 836 -13.30 32.98 6.01
CA GLU A 836 -12.17 33.87 5.85
C GLU A 836 -11.13 33.66 6.96
N MET A 837 -9.85 33.55 6.57
CA MET A 837 -8.71 33.57 7.48
C MET A 837 -7.88 34.83 7.21
N LYS A 838 -7.54 35.58 8.25
CA LYS A 838 -6.71 36.78 8.13
C LYS A 838 -5.25 36.47 8.43
N LEU A 839 -4.35 36.85 7.53
CA LEU A 839 -2.91 36.64 7.69
C LEU A 839 -2.11 37.73 6.97
N GLY A 840 -1.17 38.37 7.66
CA GLY A 840 -0.25 39.34 7.02
C GLY A 840 -0.95 40.53 6.35
N GLY A 841 -2.14 40.90 6.81
CA GLY A 841 -2.98 41.95 6.20
C GLY A 841 -3.82 41.49 5.01
N GLU A 842 -3.83 40.20 4.68
CA GLU A 842 -4.69 39.62 3.65
C GLU A 842 -5.86 38.83 4.25
N THR A 843 -6.97 38.82 3.53
CA THR A 843 -8.10 37.92 3.77
C THR A 843 -8.00 36.75 2.80
N LEU A 844 -7.87 35.54 3.32
CA LEU A 844 -7.70 34.30 2.59
C LEU A 844 -9.00 33.49 2.68
N LEU A 845 -9.49 32.97 1.55
CA LEU A 845 -10.77 32.26 1.49
C LEU A 845 -10.56 30.74 1.48
N VAL A 846 -11.25 30.03 2.37
CA VAL A 846 -11.31 28.57 2.38
C VAL A 846 -12.26 28.08 1.28
N ARG A 847 -11.82 27.10 0.50
CA ARG A 847 -12.54 26.51 -0.63
C ARG A 847 -13.23 25.20 -0.25
N ASP A 848 -14.11 24.73 -1.13
CA ASP A 848 -14.94 23.54 -0.91
C ASP A 848 -14.11 22.26 -0.71
N ASN A 849 -12.89 22.22 -1.27
CA ASN A 849 -11.93 21.13 -1.07
C ASN A 849 -11.09 21.27 0.22
N LEU A 850 -11.51 22.13 1.15
CA LEU A 850 -10.84 22.44 2.42
C LEU A 850 -9.41 22.99 2.30
N HIS A 851 -9.02 23.44 1.11
CA HIS A 851 -7.81 24.21 0.89
C HIS A 851 -8.09 25.70 0.97
N ILE A 852 -7.04 26.51 1.11
CA ILE A 852 -7.16 27.95 1.17
C ILE A 852 -6.45 28.64 0.01
N GLN A 853 -6.97 29.78 -0.43
CA GLN A 853 -6.26 30.66 -1.35
C GLN A 853 -4.96 31.17 -0.71
N ARG A 854 -3.90 31.28 -1.51
CA ARG A 854 -2.58 31.75 -1.09
C ARG A 854 -1.94 32.63 -2.16
N ARG A 855 -0.92 33.42 -1.78
CA ARG A 855 -0.19 34.30 -2.70
C ARG A 855 1.30 34.02 -2.60
N ALA A 856 1.98 33.78 -3.72
CA ALA A 856 3.43 33.71 -3.74
C ALA A 856 4.09 35.09 -3.54
N THR A 857 5.04 35.15 -2.62
CA THR A 857 5.90 36.32 -2.38
C THR A 857 7.35 35.87 -2.29
N VAL A 858 8.25 36.52 -3.02
CA VAL A 858 9.70 36.27 -2.94
C VAL A 858 10.35 37.36 -2.09
N GLY A 859 11.00 36.91 -1.01
CA GLY A 859 11.79 37.72 -0.11
C GLY A 859 13.29 37.50 -0.32
N ARG A 860 14.08 38.57 -0.22
CA ARG A 860 15.54 38.53 -0.20
C ARG A 860 16.03 38.66 1.24
N ALA A 861 16.83 37.69 1.68
CA ALA A 861 17.41 37.69 3.02
C ALA A 861 18.35 38.89 3.21
N ARG A 862 18.18 39.61 4.31
CA ARG A 862 18.97 40.77 4.71
C ARG A 862 19.99 40.38 5.80
N SER A 863 20.95 41.26 6.05
CA SER A 863 21.96 41.07 7.10
C SER A 863 21.39 41.18 8.52
N ASP A 864 20.18 41.73 8.69
CA ASP A 864 19.45 41.80 9.96
C ASP A 864 18.53 40.60 10.19
N GLU A 865 18.76 39.50 9.45
CA GLU A 865 18.06 38.22 9.60
C GLU A 865 16.54 38.33 9.33
N GLN A 866 16.16 39.24 8.44
CA GLN A 866 14.80 39.40 7.94
C GLN A 866 14.75 39.33 6.41
N PHE A 867 13.55 39.26 5.84
CA PHE A 867 13.35 39.29 4.39
C PHE A 867 12.87 40.65 3.89
N GLU A 868 13.51 41.15 2.84
CA GLU A 868 13.03 42.25 2.02
C GLU A 868 12.16 41.71 0.90
N ILE A 869 10.94 42.21 0.74
CA ILE A 869 10.07 41.75 -0.34
C ILE A 869 10.57 42.30 -1.67
N VAL A 870 11.05 41.41 -2.55
CA VAL A 870 11.55 41.78 -3.89
C VAL A 870 10.54 41.48 -4.99
N TRP A 871 9.60 40.58 -4.73
CA TRP A 871 8.47 40.33 -5.62
C TRP A 871 7.27 39.81 -4.84
N ARG A 872 6.07 40.25 -5.25
CA ARG A 872 4.79 39.81 -4.70
C ARG A 872 3.85 39.54 -5.86
N GLY A 873 3.23 38.36 -5.89
CA GLY A 873 2.25 38.01 -6.91
C GLY A 873 1.08 38.98 -6.93
N ALA A 874 0.48 39.23 -8.11
CA ALA A 874 -0.58 40.23 -8.26
C ALA A 874 -1.93 39.80 -7.67
N GLN A 875 -2.25 38.50 -7.68
CA GLN A 875 -3.53 37.96 -7.21
C GLN A 875 -3.32 36.84 -6.18
N LEU A 876 -4.36 36.59 -5.38
CA LEU A 876 -4.51 35.34 -4.65
C LEU A 876 -4.74 34.22 -5.67
N ILE A 877 -4.09 33.08 -5.46
CA ILE A 877 -4.06 31.94 -6.37
C ILE A 877 -4.97 30.86 -5.78
N GLU A 878 -5.85 30.29 -6.61
CA GLU A 878 -6.66 29.14 -6.23
C GLU A 878 -5.80 27.91 -5.90
N PRO A 879 -6.16 27.11 -4.90
CA PRO A 879 -5.42 25.88 -4.62
C PRO A 879 -5.70 24.83 -5.70
N GLU A 880 -4.65 24.32 -6.34
CA GLU A 880 -4.73 23.20 -7.29
C GLU A 880 -3.99 21.97 -6.73
N PRO A 881 -4.59 21.22 -5.80
CA PRO A 881 -3.93 20.04 -5.22
C PRO A 881 -3.63 18.99 -6.29
N TRP A 882 -4.41 18.90 -7.37
CA TRP A 882 -4.19 17.98 -8.48
C TRP A 882 -3.35 18.56 -9.63
N LEU A 883 -2.50 19.56 -9.36
CA LEU A 883 -1.53 20.15 -10.29
C LEU A 883 -2.15 20.63 -11.63
N GLY A 884 -3.39 21.09 -11.61
CA GLY A 884 -4.08 21.61 -12.80
C GLY A 884 -4.52 20.54 -13.81
N VAL A 885 -4.53 19.24 -13.45
CA VAL A 885 -5.09 18.17 -14.31
C VAL A 885 -6.56 18.40 -14.64
N ASP A 886 -7.32 18.88 -13.66
CA ASP A 886 -8.74 19.23 -13.82
C ASP A 886 -8.94 20.42 -14.79
N GLN A 887 -7.86 21.13 -15.14
CA GLN A 887 -7.85 22.28 -16.06
C GLN A 887 -7.05 22.03 -17.35
N ALA A 888 -6.77 20.76 -17.69
CA ALA A 888 -6.04 20.37 -18.90
C ALA A 888 -4.60 20.91 -19.02
N ASN A 889 -3.91 21.12 -17.89
CA ASN A 889 -2.47 21.43 -17.89
C ASN A 889 -1.63 20.17 -18.25
N LEU A 890 -0.89 20.22 -19.37
CA LEU A 890 -0.09 19.09 -19.89
C LEU A 890 1.04 18.66 -18.93
N VAL A 891 1.75 19.61 -18.31
CA VAL A 891 2.85 19.32 -17.38
C VAL A 891 2.32 18.68 -16.11
N GLY A 892 1.20 19.21 -15.59
CA GLY A 892 0.49 18.64 -14.44
C GLY A 892 -0.01 17.23 -14.71
N ARG A 893 -0.53 16.98 -15.91
CA ARG A 893 -1.03 15.66 -16.34
C ARG A 893 0.05 14.59 -16.35
N GLU A 894 1.24 14.87 -16.89
CA GLU A 894 2.33 13.90 -16.89
C GLU A 894 2.81 13.59 -15.46
N LEU A 895 2.92 14.60 -14.60
CA LEU A 895 3.28 14.45 -13.19
C LEU A 895 2.27 13.60 -12.42
N VAL A 896 0.98 13.82 -12.63
CA VAL A 896 -0.09 13.03 -11.99
C VAL A 896 -0.08 11.60 -12.51
N LEU A 897 0.03 11.39 -13.82
CA LEU A 897 0.11 10.05 -14.41
C LEU A 897 1.35 9.29 -13.92
N GLU A 898 2.48 9.96 -13.76
CA GLU A 898 3.71 9.38 -13.22
C GLU A 898 3.62 9.13 -11.71
N ALA A 899 3.02 10.03 -10.93
CA ALA A 899 2.76 9.81 -9.51
C ALA A 899 1.83 8.61 -9.30
N LEU A 900 0.76 8.48 -10.11
CA LEU A 900 -0.11 7.31 -10.14
C LEU A 900 0.66 6.04 -10.52
N ARG A 901 1.64 6.12 -11.43
CA ARG A 901 2.54 5.01 -11.79
C ARG A 901 3.57 4.67 -10.71
N ALA A 902 3.98 5.63 -9.88
CA ALA A 902 4.99 5.48 -8.82
C ALA A 902 4.40 5.10 -7.45
N LEU A 903 3.07 5.09 -7.30
CA LEU A 903 2.37 4.60 -6.11
C LEU A 903 2.86 3.21 -5.62
N PRO A 904 3.18 2.23 -6.49
CA PRO A 904 3.73 0.94 -6.08
C PRO A 904 5.11 1.06 -5.41
N GLU A 905 6.02 1.88 -5.96
CA GLU A 905 7.38 2.07 -5.43
C GLU A 905 7.40 2.86 -4.12
N MET A 906 6.50 3.84 -3.97
CA MET A 906 6.34 4.58 -2.72
C MET A 906 5.77 3.69 -1.61
N ALA A 907 4.82 2.81 -1.93
CA ALA A 907 4.35 1.79 -0.99
C ALA A 907 5.47 0.80 -0.62
N GLU A 908 6.32 0.41 -1.57
CA GLU A 908 7.46 -0.47 -1.34
C GLU A 908 8.57 0.18 -0.49
N ARG A 909 8.85 1.49 -0.69
CA ARG A 909 9.84 2.25 0.10
C ARG A 909 9.39 2.42 1.56
N THR A 910 8.11 2.68 1.78
CA THR A 910 7.50 2.72 3.12
C THR A 910 7.57 1.34 3.79
N ALA A 911 7.22 0.27 3.08
CA ALA A 911 7.32 -1.10 3.58
C ALA A 911 8.77 -1.52 3.92
N ARG A 912 9.77 -1.07 3.15
CA ARG A 912 11.20 -1.29 3.46
C ARG A 912 11.64 -0.54 4.72
N LEU A 913 11.18 0.69 4.91
CA LEU A 913 11.44 1.47 6.13
C LEU A 913 10.77 0.83 7.35
N GLU A 914 9.55 0.34 7.23
CA GLU A 914 8.85 -0.40 8.30
C GLU A 914 9.56 -1.72 8.65
N THR A 915 10.08 -2.43 7.66
CA THR A 915 10.88 -3.65 7.87
C THR A 915 12.20 -3.35 8.60
N LEU A 916 12.84 -2.21 8.31
CA LEU A 916 14.06 -1.75 9.00
C LEU A 916 13.76 -1.33 10.45
N VAL A 917 12.62 -0.70 10.69
CA VAL A 917 12.14 -0.30 12.03
C VAL A 917 11.76 -1.51 12.89
N SER A 918 11.10 -2.53 12.30
CA SER A 918 10.81 -3.82 12.96
C SER A 918 12.10 -4.49 13.45
N ARG A 919 13.15 -4.53 12.61
CA ARG A 919 14.45 -5.12 12.99
C ARG A 919 15.19 -4.36 14.08
N GLN A 920 14.98 -3.04 14.21
CA GLN A 920 15.55 -2.24 15.30
C GLN A 920 14.77 -2.38 16.62
N ARG A 921 13.46 -2.64 16.56
CA ARG A 921 12.61 -2.92 17.73
C ARG A 921 12.96 -4.25 18.41
N ASP A 922 13.30 -5.27 17.63
CA ASP A 922 13.64 -6.61 18.15
C ASP A 922 15.07 -6.69 18.74
N GLY A 923 15.87 -5.62 18.62
CA GLY A 923 17.28 -5.57 19.06
C GLY A 923 17.54 -4.95 20.45
N ARG A 924 16.54 -4.47 21.19
CA ARG A 924 16.75 -3.90 22.54
C ARG A 924 16.43 -4.93 23.63
N PRO A 925 17.41 -5.32 24.48
CA PRO A 925 17.10 -6.14 25.65
C PRO A 925 16.28 -5.32 26.66
N SER A 926 15.22 -5.92 27.21
CA SER A 926 14.39 -5.29 28.23
C SER A 926 15.20 -5.10 29.52
N LEU A 927 15.53 -3.86 29.87
CA LEU A 927 16.00 -3.52 31.21
C LEU A 927 14.78 -3.40 32.12
N ARG A 928 14.45 -4.51 32.80
CA ARG A 928 13.76 -4.53 34.09
C ARG A 928 14.62 -5.32 35.08
N SER A 929 15.36 -4.59 35.90
CA SER A 929 15.67 -4.88 37.31
C SER A 929 15.94 -3.55 37.99
#